data_AF-A0A8C5PW97-F1
#
_entry.id   AF-A0A8C5PW97-F1
#
_cell.length_a   1.000
_cell.length_b   1.000
_cell.length_c   1.000
_cell.angle_alpha   90.00
_cell.angle_beta   90.00
_cell.angle_gamma   90.00
#
_symmetry.space_group_name_H-M   'P 1'
#
loop_
_entity.id
_entity.type
_entity.pdbx_description
1 polymer ?
#
loop_
_entity_poly.entity_id
_entity_poly.type
_entity_poly.pdbx_seq_one_letter_code
_entity_poly.pdbx_strand_id
1 'polypeptide(L)'
;MFLPLQPQNTHPNQSMDKYQVHEEWRPGAFGQTCAVEELQGKTRYAVKKVECMDEHQANLALKESMVLLHLRHTNICPYKEFFMTWDNKISSLFLCLVMNYSDKGSLEDMVRVHRHAKSRFDEQTVQILLGQTVDALIYIHKENVVHRNLKPSNILIKDPDTFLISDFMAETLTTDDMKMKIRVLPELKAFLAPETAWLSFEEKSDVWSLGCILLDVMMCSSHTESEASAVLQAIKTNSTQLETVSKTLQDECGYSAELCIVLSQMLQIGPEERVSARDLADNTYVKKCLALIGSPWAGLKKTLPPGLTDELHDGGTQNVLEFMQKYDEYEDAQMAAIRRLSGCLTDPAGSQCDGEVIIHVLGQAMRSHPDSLDIQLEGGRILKHLVSQASEQEEDGDGSPNEDLLITLVGAVRRFPDHVELLSLNLSILVLMSANSKGDETANILGKTGFLRDLLGILERCPGSRDLCLSSCDLMWCLAMAESPETGQLENSIEVIFSLSRENLHDGQLIESACCCLWILCLKGHVAEKQIERVTWLLLESLQAHQGRPVLVKNACLALASLVRASELAAYRLLVPASGASGVSLIIDLYRLHCDDPEIVENICLLLSDMAQYGDTRAELRSQHTDELMREIKVKFESTEEIIVLAESVLCKLERQENHWTNH
;
A
#
# COMPACT_ATOMS: atom_id res chain seq x y z
N MET A 1 -17.72 24.67 -35.12
CA MET A 1 -18.70 25.36 -36.00
C MET A 1 -19.93 25.62 -35.15
N PHE A 2 -19.98 26.78 -34.49
CA PHE A 2 -21.05 27.12 -33.54
C PHE A 2 -22.21 27.75 -34.30
N LEU A 3 -23.40 27.18 -34.17
CA LEU A 3 -24.65 27.75 -34.70
C LEU A 3 -25.04 28.99 -33.87
N PRO A 4 -25.53 30.06 -34.52
CA PRO A 4 -26.01 31.24 -33.80
C PRO A 4 -27.39 30.96 -33.20
N LEU A 5 -27.51 31.05 -31.88
CA LEU A 5 -28.81 31.06 -31.21
C LEU A 5 -29.54 32.37 -31.56
N GLN A 6 -30.64 32.25 -32.30
CA GLN A 6 -31.58 33.36 -32.50
C GLN A 6 -32.28 33.71 -31.17
N PRO A 7 -32.62 35.00 -30.94
CA PRO A 7 -33.24 35.45 -29.71
C PRO A 7 -34.70 35.01 -29.69
N GLN A 8 -35.03 34.03 -28.86
CA GLN A 8 -36.43 33.72 -28.57
C GLN A 8 -36.98 34.78 -27.60
N ASN A 9 -37.90 35.59 -28.10
CA ASN A 9 -38.81 36.41 -27.31
C ASN A 9 -39.67 35.51 -26.41
N THR A 10 -39.24 35.35 -25.15
CA THR A 10 -40.10 34.94 -24.03
C THR A 10 -39.67 35.72 -22.80
N HIS A 11 -40.35 36.83 -22.50
CA HIS A 11 -40.32 37.43 -21.17
C HIS A 11 -41.38 36.75 -20.29
N PRO A 12 -40.98 35.86 -19.36
CA PRO A 12 -41.68 35.72 -18.09
C PRO A 12 -40.69 36.02 -16.94
N ASN A 13 -40.78 37.24 -16.40
CA ASN A 13 -40.28 37.67 -15.09
C ASN A 13 -38.85 37.27 -14.68
N GLN A 14 -37.78 37.66 -15.39
CA GLN A 14 -36.42 37.63 -14.80
C GLN A 14 -36.19 38.87 -13.93
N SER A 15 -36.85 38.90 -12.77
CA SER A 15 -36.91 40.08 -11.89
C SER A 15 -36.93 39.64 -10.43
N MET A 16 -36.49 40.53 -9.52
CA MET A 16 -36.69 40.40 -8.07
C MET A 16 -38.15 40.14 -7.68
N ASP A 17 -39.13 40.43 -8.56
CA ASP A 17 -40.57 40.21 -8.31
C ASP A 17 -40.95 38.75 -8.04
N LYS A 18 -40.09 37.78 -8.39
CA LYS A 18 -40.28 36.36 -8.08
C LYS A 18 -39.96 36.00 -6.62
N TYR A 19 -39.30 36.90 -5.90
CA TYR A 19 -38.68 36.64 -4.62
C TYR A 19 -39.25 37.58 -3.55
N GLN A 20 -39.74 37.00 -2.46
CA GLN A 20 -40.11 37.75 -1.27
C GLN A 20 -38.88 37.90 -0.38
N VAL A 21 -38.49 39.13 -0.04
CA VAL A 21 -37.37 39.39 0.88
C VAL A 21 -37.81 39.10 2.31
N HIS A 22 -37.07 38.26 3.02
CA HIS A 22 -37.31 37.92 4.43
C HIS A 22 -36.36 38.66 5.36
N GLU A 23 -35.07 38.68 5.01
CA GLU A 23 -34.01 39.24 5.85
C GLU A 23 -33.00 39.96 4.96
N GLU A 24 -32.61 41.16 5.33
CA GLU A 24 -31.49 41.87 4.72
C GLU A 24 -30.30 41.82 5.66
N TRP A 25 -29.20 41.23 5.21
CA TRP A 25 -27.96 41.24 5.96
C TRP A 25 -27.25 42.58 5.82
N ARG A 26 -26.32 42.86 6.73
CA ARG A 26 -25.55 44.11 6.69
C ARG A 26 -24.87 44.24 5.33
N PRO A 27 -24.94 45.42 4.68
CA PRO A 27 -24.23 45.65 3.43
C PRO A 27 -22.74 45.38 3.60
N GLY A 28 -22.20 44.48 2.79
CA GLY A 28 -20.77 44.21 2.71
C GLY A 28 -20.08 45.13 1.71
N ALA A 29 -18.75 45.09 1.67
CA ALA A 29 -17.96 45.83 0.69
C ALA A 29 -18.32 45.52 -0.76
N PHE A 30 -18.84 44.32 -1.01
CA PHE A 30 -19.18 43.77 -2.33
C PHE A 30 -20.69 43.81 -2.64
N GLY A 31 -21.46 44.57 -1.87
CA GLY A 31 -22.91 44.72 -2.07
C GLY A 31 -23.75 44.04 -1.00
N GLN A 32 -25.07 44.09 -1.19
CA GLN A 32 -26.06 43.67 -0.20
C GLN A 32 -26.46 42.22 -0.41
N THR A 33 -26.50 41.43 0.66
CA THR A 33 -27.04 40.06 0.63
C THR A 33 -28.38 40.02 1.33
N CYS A 34 -29.37 39.37 0.72
CA CYS A 34 -30.71 39.21 1.27
C CYS A 34 -31.10 37.74 1.28
N ALA A 35 -31.69 37.25 2.37
CA ALA A 35 -32.42 36.00 2.37
C ALA A 35 -33.80 36.22 1.76
N VAL A 36 -34.14 35.41 0.77
CA VAL A 36 -35.40 35.51 0.04
C VAL A 36 -36.11 34.16 -0.01
N GLU A 37 -37.43 34.19 -0.19
CA GLU A 37 -38.25 33.02 -0.47
C GLU A 37 -38.82 33.16 -1.88
N GLU A 38 -38.67 32.12 -2.69
CA GLU A 38 -39.29 32.08 -4.01
C GLU A 38 -40.82 31.92 -3.88
N LEU A 39 -41.57 32.84 -4.49
CA LEU A 39 -43.03 32.85 -4.42
C LEU A 39 -43.64 31.56 -5.01
N GLN A 40 -43.00 31.00 -6.04
CA GLN A 40 -43.35 29.71 -6.63
C GLN A 40 -42.43 28.63 -6.04
N GLY A 41 -42.95 27.80 -5.14
CA GLY A 41 -42.22 26.66 -4.57
C GLY A 41 -41.78 26.83 -3.11
N LYS A 42 -41.81 28.07 -2.56
CA LYS A 42 -41.48 28.37 -1.16
C LYS A 42 -40.09 27.90 -0.72
N THR A 43 -39.16 27.84 -1.65
CA THR A 43 -37.76 27.51 -1.37
C THR A 43 -37.01 28.79 -0.98
N ARG A 44 -36.16 28.70 0.05
CA ARG A 44 -35.31 29.82 0.49
C ARG A 44 -34.01 29.87 -0.30
N TYR A 45 -33.61 31.09 -0.65
CA TYR A 45 -32.38 31.40 -1.37
C TYR A 45 -31.68 32.60 -0.73
N ALA A 46 -30.39 32.74 -1.02
CA ALA A 46 -29.66 33.97 -0.78
C ALA A 46 -29.51 34.73 -2.11
N VAL A 47 -29.80 36.02 -2.11
CA VAL A 47 -29.60 36.90 -3.26
C VAL A 47 -28.52 37.92 -2.93
N LYS A 48 -27.42 37.87 -3.67
CA LYS A 48 -26.38 38.89 -3.64
C LYS A 48 -26.67 39.96 -4.68
N LYS A 49 -26.85 41.20 -4.24
CA LYS A 49 -27.03 42.38 -5.09
C LYS A 49 -25.72 43.17 -5.14
N VAL A 50 -25.11 43.24 -6.32
CA VAL A 50 -23.89 44.01 -6.57
C VAL A 50 -24.22 45.19 -7.46
N GLU A 51 -23.89 46.40 -7.00
CA GLU A 51 -24.08 47.62 -7.78
C GLU A 51 -23.10 47.66 -8.95
N CYS A 52 -23.59 48.00 -10.14
CA CYS A 52 -22.81 48.16 -11.35
C CYS A 52 -22.80 49.64 -11.76
N MET A 53 -21.66 50.13 -12.23
CA MET A 53 -21.50 51.52 -12.68
C MET A 53 -22.38 51.84 -13.88
N ASP A 54 -22.47 50.90 -14.83
CA ASP A 54 -23.28 51.03 -16.03
C ASP A 54 -23.69 49.65 -16.58
N GLU A 55 -24.52 49.68 -17.62
CA GLU A 55 -25.01 48.49 -18.30
C GLU A 55 -23.88 47.68 -18.98
N HIS A 56 -22.79 48.34 -19.39
CA HIS A 56 -21.66 47.65 -20.01
C HIS A 56 -20.92 46.78 -18.98
N GLN A 57 -20.61 47.33 -17.81
CA GLN A 57 -20.00 46.60 -16.71
C GLN A 57 -20.93 45.46 -16.24
N ALA A 58 -22.23 45.71 -16.11
CA ALA A 58 -23.18 44.69 -15.67
C ALA A 58 -23.24 43.51 -16.65
N ASN A 59 -23.25 43.78 -17.96
CA ASN A 59 -23.24 42.73 -18.99
C ASN A 59 -21.93 41.93 -19.01
N LEU A 60 -20.77 42.59 -18.83
CA LEU A 60 -19.49 41.90 -18.75
C LEU A 60 -19.40 41.01 -17.50
N ALA A 61 -19.80 41.54 -16.34
CA ALA A 61 -19.84 40.80 -15.09
C ALA A 61 -20.82 39.61 -15.13
N LEU A 62 -22.00 39.79 -15.74
CA LEU A 62 -22.95 38.71 -15.98
C LEU A 62 -22.31 37.62 -16.85
N LYS A 63 -21.69 38.01 -17.97
CA LYS A 63 -21.04 37.08 -18.90
C LYS A 63 -19.93 36.27 -18.21
N GLU A 64 -19.10 36.93 -17.41
CA GLU A 64 -18.03 36.28 -16.62
C GLU A 64 -18.63 35.30 -15.59
N SER A 65 -19.71 35.71 -14.92
CA SER A 65 -20.36 34.90 -13.90
C SER A 65 -21.08 33.67 -14.46
N MET A 66 -21.49 33.66 -15.74
CA MET A 66 -22.29 32.56 -16.32
C MET A 66 -21.71 31.15 -16.12
N VAL A 67 -20.38 31.03 -16.02
CA VAL A 67 -19.70 29.74 -15.72
C VAL A 67 -20.15 29.17 -14.35
N LEU A 68 -20.43 30.04 -13.38
CA LEU A 68 -20.82 29.66 -12.01
C LEU A 68 -22.14 28.86 -11.95
N LEU A 69 -23.06 29.07 -12.90
CA LEU A 69 -24.33 28.30 -12.98
C LEU A 69 -24.09 26.81 -13.28
N HIS A 70 -22.96 26.49 -13.90
CA HIS A 70 -22.61 25.15 -14.35
C HIS A 70 -21.70 24.42 -13.38
N LEU A 71 -21.21 25.09 -12.32
CA LEU A 71 -20.40 24.45 -11.30
C LEU A 71 -21.23 23.40 -10.55
N ARG A 72 -20.68 22.19 -10.46
CA ARG A 72 -21.27 21.02 -9.81
C ARG A 72 -20.21 20.35 -8.95
N HIS A 73 -20.21 20.70 -7.67
CA HIS A 73 -19.31 20.14 -6.67
C HIS A 73 -20.01 20.02 -5.31
N THR A 74 -19.67 19.00 -4.52
CA THR A 74 -20.28 18.76 -3.20
C THR A 74 -20.02 19.89 -2.21
N ASN A 75 -18.89 20.58 -2.37
CA ASN A 75 -18.40 21.63 -1.48
C ASN A 75 -18.46 23.05 -2.09
N ILE A 76 -19.31 23.25 -3.12
CA ILE A 76 -19.58 24.58 -3.70
C ILE A 76 -21.08 24.85 -3.58
N CYS A 77 -21.43 26.06 -3.12
CA CYS A 77 -22.80 26.50 -3.02
C CYS A 77 -23.42 26.65 -4.43
N PRO A 78 -24.50 25.92 -4.76
CA PRO A 78 -25.09 25.98 -6.09
C PRO A 78 -25.73 27.35 -6.38
N TYR A 79 -25.46 27.86 -7.58
CA TYR A 79 -26.15 29.01 -8.14
C TYR A 79 -27.38 28.57 -8.94
N LYS A 80 -28.49 29.30 -8.76
CA LYS A 80 -29.76 29.02 -9.42
C LYS A 80 -29.92 29.83 -10.71
N GLU A 81 -29.83 31.15 -10.60
CA GLU A 81 -30.01 32.07 -11.72
C GLU A 81 -29.33 33.41 -11.44
N PHE A 82 -29.04 34.14 -12.51
CA PHE A 82 -28.53 35.51 -12.49
C PHE A 82 -29.46 36.41 -13.28
N PHE A 83 -29.66 37.63 -12.81
CA PHE A 83 -30.42 38.64 -13.52
C PHE A 83 -29.96 40.04 -13.12
N MET A 84 -30.31 41.04 -13.94
CA MET A 84 -30.05 42.44 -13.64
C MET A 84 -31.34 43.12 -13.18
N THR A 85 -31.24 44.02 -12.22
CA THR A 85 -32.37 44.83 -11.75
C THR A 85 -31.97 46.29 -11.63
N TRP A 86 -32.90 47.19 -11.90
CA TRP A 86 -32.71 48.63 -11.74
C TRP A 86 -33.45 49.10 -10.48
N ASP A 87 -32.75 49.78 -9.57
CA ASP A 87 -33.39 50.41 -8.41
C ASP A 87 -33.70 51.89 -8.71
N ASN A 88 -34.98 52.20 -8.89
CA ASN A 88 -35.46 53.55 -9.16
C ASN A 88 -35.19 54.55 -8.02
N LYS A 89 -35.05 54.10 -6.77
CA LYS A 89 -34.88 55.00 -5.60
C LYS A 89 -33.49 55.63 -5.57
N ILE A 90 -32.48 54.85 -5.94
CA ILE A 90 -31.07 55.28 -5.95
C ILE A 90 -30.52 55.46 -7.37
N SER A 91 -31.33 55.14 -8.39
CA SER A 91 -30.96 55.24 -9.81
C SER A 91 -29.70 54.46 -10.17
N SER A 92 -29.62 53.22 -9.68
CA SER A 92 -28.47 52.33 -9.87
C SER A 92 -28.89 50.98 -10.47
N LEU A 93 -28.00 50.43 -11.29
CA LEU A 93 -28.12 49.09 -11.87
C LEU A 93 -27.46 48.06 -10.94
N PHE A 94 -28.09 46.90 -10.77
CA PHE A 94 -27.59 45.82 -9.94
C PHE A 94 -27.53 44.50 -10.70
N LEU A 95 -26.43 43.77 -10.52
CA LEU A 95 -26.35 42.34 -10.82
C LEU A 95 -26.80 41.53 -9.60
N CYS A 96 -27.77 40.65 -9.79
CA CYS A 96 -28.31 39.79 -8.76
C CYS A 96 -27.86 38.34 -8.97
N LEU A 97 -27.24 37.76 -7.95
CA LEU A 97 -26.82 36.35 -7.94
C LEU A 97 -27.69 35.56 -6.96
N VAL A 98 -28.50 34.64 -7.47
CA VAL A 98 -29.34 33.76 -6.64
C VAL A 98 -28.62 32.45 -6.37
N MET A 99 -28.40 32.13 -5.09
CA MET A 99 -27.72 30.90 -4.65
C MET A 99 -28.48 30.23 -3.51
N ASN A 100 -28.15 28.97 -3.24
CA ASN A 100 -28.76 28.25 -2.11
C ASN A 100 -28.49 28.97 -0.78
N TYR A 101 -29.50 28.95 0.09
CA TYR A 101 -29.41 29.50 1.44
C TYR A 101 -28.93 28.41 2.42
N SER A 102 -28.05 28.78 3.35
CA SER A 102 -27.71 27.94 4.52
C SER A 102 -28.30 28.55 5.80
N ASP A 103 -28.97 27.73 6.60
CA ASP A 103 -29.51 28.06 7.91
C ASP A 103 -28.51 27.86 9.07
N LYS A 104 -27.35 27.25 8.82
CA LYS A 104 -26.31 26.97 9.84
C LYS A 104 -25.26 28.07 10.00
N GLY A 105 -25.34 29.12 9.17
CA GLY A 105 -24.37 30.21 9.17
C GLY A 105 -23.06 29.87 8.45
N SER A 106 -22.01 30.59 8.81
CA SER A 106 -20.69 30.53 8.15
C SER A 106 -19.58 30.04 9.09
N LEU A 107 -18.42 29.69 8.51
CA LEU A 107 -17.22 29.36 9.27
C LEU A 107 -16.79 30.52 10.18
N GLU A 108 -17.01 31.78 9.78
CA GLU A 108 -16.77 32.96 10.63
C GLU A 108 -17.59 32.91 11.93
N ASP A 109 -18.86 32.49 11.85
CA ASP A 109 -19.71 32.33 13.02
C ASP A 109 -19.20 31.21 13.94
N MET A 110 -18.75 30.10 13.36
CA MET A 110 -18.18 28.96 14.09
C MET A 110 -16.86 29.33 14.78
N VAL A 111 -15.97 30.05 14.09
CA VAL A 111 -14.72 30.60 14.62
C VAL A 111 -14.98 31.55 15.78
N ARG A 112 -15.96 32.45 15.64
CA ARG A 112 -16.34 33.40 16.71
C ARG A 112 -16.82 32.68 17.97
N VAL A 113 -17.61 31.61 17.83
CA VAL A 113 -18.08 30.80 18.97
C VAL A 113 -16.90 30.14 19.70
N HIS A 114 -16.00 29.48 18.96
CA HIS A 114 -14.83 28.82 19.54
C HIS A 114 -13.89 29.82 20.21
N ARG A 115 -13.67 30.97 19.58
CA ARG A 115 -12.84 32.05 20.10
C ARG A 115 -13.40 32.64 21.39
N HIS A 116 -14.71 32.88 21.46
CA HIS A 116 -15.35 33.34 22.69
C HIS A 116 -15.25 32.32 23.83
N ALA A 117 -15.35 31.02 23.50
CA ALA A 117 -15.17 29.93 24.46
C ALA A 117 -13.70 29.64 24.80
N LYS A 118 -12.74 30.26 24.11
CA LYS A 118 -11.30 29.92 24.14
C LYS A 118 -11.06 28.43 23.92
N SER A 119 -11.87 27.81 23.07
CA SER A 119 -11.80 26.40 22.73
C SER A 119 -11.11 26.20 21.38
N ARG A 120 -10.27 25.18 21.28
CA ARG A 120 -9.64 24.80 20.01
C ARG A 120 -10.62 24.03 19.14
N PHE A 121 -10.37 24.03 17.83
CA PHE A 121 -11.01 23.10 16.91
C PHE A 121 -10.37 21.73 17.05
N ASP A 122 -11.16 20.67 16.87
CA ASP A 122 -10.58 19.35 16.74
C ASP A 122 -9.82 19.24 15.41
N GLU A 123 -8.67 18.56 15.43
CA GLU A 123 -7.82 18.48 14.25
C GLU A 123 -8.54 17.74 13.11
N GLN A 124 -9.40 16.77 13.41
CA GLN A 124 -10.21 16.10 12.39
C GLN A 124 -11.16 17.08 11.68
N THR A 125 -11.75 18.05 12.39
CA THR A 125 -12.57 19.10 11.77
C THR A 125 -11.72 19.99 10.86
N VAL A 126 -10.48 20.31 11.27
CA VAL A 126 -9.54 21.08 10.44
C VAL A 126 -9.14 20.29 9.18
N GLN A 127 -8.93 18.98 9.30
CA GLN A 127 -8.65 18.08 8.17
C GLN A 127 -9.81 18.01 7.19
N ILE A 128 -11.05 17.92 7.69
CA ILE A 128 -12.26 17.92 6.84
C ILE A 128 -12.38 19.25 6.10
N LEU A 129 -12.21 20.38 6.80
CA LEU A 129 -12.23 21.71 6.18
C LEU A 129 -11.15 21.85 5.10
N LEU A 130 -9.91 21.44 5.40
CA LEU A 130 -8.79 21.46 4.46
C LEU A 130 -9.09 20.59 3.23
N GLY A 131 -9.50 19.33 3.44
CA GLY A 131 -9.80 18.38 2.38
C GLY A 131 -10.92 18.88 1.45
N GLN A 132 -12.06 19.30 2.02
CA GLN A 132 -13.21 19.80 1.25
C GLN A 132 -12.89 21.07 0.47
N THR A 133 -12.12 21.99 1.06
CA THR A 133 -11.79 23.25 0.39
C THR A 133 -10.73 23.04 -0.69
N VAL A 134 -9.71 22.19 -0.46
CA VAL A 134 -8.71 21.83 -1.48
C VAL A 134 -9.38 21.12 -2.67
N ASP A 135 -10.25 20.14 -2.42
CA ASP A 135 -11.02 19.43 -3.44
C ASP A 135 -11.84 20.39 -4.32
N ALA A 136 -12.55 21.33 -3.67
CA ALA A 136 -13.31 22.37 -4.37
C ALA A 136 -12.42 23.36 -5.15
N LEU A 137 -11.27 23.75 -4.60
CA LEU A 137 -10.30 24.62 -5.29
C LEU A 137 -9.74 23.96 -6.54
N ILE A 138 -9.33 22.68 -6.45
CA ILE A 138 -8.88 21.89 -7.62
C ILE A 138 -9.96 21.89 -8.71
N TYR A 139 -11.22 21.68 -8.32
CA TYR A 139 -12.33 21.68 -9.26
C TYR A 139 -12.52 23.04 -9.95
N ILE A 140 -12.59 24.15 -9.21
CA ILE A 140 -12.82 25.48 -9.84
C ILE A 140 -11.63 25.96 -10.66
N HIS A 141 -10.40 25.70 -10.20
CA HIS A 141 -9.18 26.08 -10.93
C HIS A 141 -9.09 25.32 -12.26
N LYS A 142 -9.49 24.03 -12.28
CA LYS A 142 -9.61 23.27 -13.53
C LYS A 142 -10.63 23.84 -14.51
N GLU A 143 -11.70 24.47 -14.01
CA GLU A 143 -12.70 25.18 -14.82
C GLU A 143 -12.28 26.62 -15.17
N ASN A 144 -11.02 27.02 -14.88
CA ASN A 144 -10.47 28.37 -15.03
C ASN A 144 -11.23 29.43 -14.23
N VAL A 145 -11.74 29.07 -13.05
CA VAL A 145 -12.44 29.98 -12.13
C VAL A 145 -11.58 30.20 -10.89
N VAL A 146 -11.20 31.45 -10.64
CA VAL A 146 -10.55 31.90 -9.41
C VAL A 146 -11.61 32.48 -8.47
N HIS A 147 -11.59 32.12 -7.19
CA HIS A 147 -12.61 32.58 -6.24
C HIS A 147 -12.47 34.05 -5.88
N ARG A 148 -11.22 34.52 -5.66
CA ARG A 148 -10.81 35.94 -5.43
C ARG A 148 -11.29 36.60 -4.12
N ASN A 149 -12.24 35.98 -3.42
CA ASN A 149 -12.81 36.50 -2.18
C ASN A 149 -12.97 35.39 -1.12
N LEU A 150 -12.02 34.48 -1.04
CA LEU A 150 -12.11 33.35 -0.12
C LEU A 150 -11.78 33.83 1.30
N LYS A 151 -12.71 33.63 2.23
CA LYS A 151 -12.63 34.05 3.64
C LYS A 151 -13.63 33.26 4.50
N PRO A 152 -13.52 33.28 5.85
CA PRO A 152 -14.42 32.48 6.70
C PRO A 152 -15.91 32.78 6.52
N SER A 153 -16.31 34.03 6.27
CA SER A 153 -17.72 34.40 6.03
C SER A 153 -18.29 33.83 4.72
N ASN A 154 -17.43 33.39 3.81
CA ASN A 154 -17.79 32.86 2.50
C ASN A 154 -17.74 31.31 2.43
N ILE A 155 -17.43 30.66 3.56
CA ILE A 155 -17.53 29.20 3.73
C ILE A 155 -18.77 28.93 4.57
N LEU A 156 -19.86 28.52 3.91
CA LEU A 156 -21.12 28.21 4.56
C LEU A 156 -21.08 26.83 5.19
N ILE A 157 -21.74 26.66 6.32
CA ILE A 157 -21.91 25.37 6.98
C ILE A 157 -23.20 24.77 6.44
N LYS A 158 -23.17 23.54 5.92
CA LYS A 158 -24.40 22.82 5.54
C LYS A 158 -24.84 21.88 6.66
N ASP A 159 -23.88 21.10 7.12
CA ASP A 159 -23.98 20.10 8.19
C ASP A 159 -22.69 20.18 9.03
N PRO A 160 -22.61 19.57 10.24
CA PRO A 160 -21.43 19.70 11.13
C PRO A 160 -20.08 19.43 10.45
N ASP A 161 -20.05 18.51 9.48
CA ASP A 161 -18.84 18.11 8.75
C ASP A 161 -18.93 18.44 7.25
N THR A 162 -19.75 19.41 6.84
CA THR A 162 -19.89 19.78 5.43
C THR A 162 -19.86 21.30 5.25
N PHE A 163 -18.82 21.75 4.55
CA PHE A 163 -18.57 23.14 4.21
C PHE A 163 -18.84 23.39 2.72
N LEU A 164 -19.43 24.55 2.40
CA LEU A 164 -19.74 24.99 1.05
C LEU A 164 -19.07 26.34 0.77
N ILE A 165 -18.23 26.41 -0.25
CA ILE A 165 -17.66 27.68 -0.75
C ILE A 165 -18.77 28.48 -1.45
N SER A 166 -18.86 29.78 -1.18
CA SER A 166 -19.87 30.69 -1.72
C SER A 166 -19.30 32.08 -2.02
N ASP A 167 -20.07 32.94 -2.69
CA ASP A 167 -19.72 34.35 -2.94
C ASP A 167 -18.45 34.54 -3.81
N PHE A 168 -18.44 33.82 -4.94
CA PHE A 168 -17.46 33.98 -6.03
C PHE A 168 -17.53 35.38 -6.63
N MET A 169 -16.37 35.97 -6.92
CA MET A 169 -16.28 37.34 -7.43
C MET A 169 -15.82 37.39 -8.89
N ALA A 170 -16.62 38.03 -9.74
CA ALA A 170 -16.23 38.39 -11.09
C ALA A 170 -15.18 39.53 -11.07
N GLU A 171 -14.13 39.39 -11.89
CA GLU A 171 -13.04 40.36 -12.09
C GLU A 171 -13.61 41.72 -12.45
N THR A 172 -14.59 41.70 -13.36
CA THR A 172 -15.20 42.90 -13.93
C THR A 172 -15.94 43.74 -12.88
N LEU A 173 -16.30 43.14 -11.73
CA LEU A 173 -16.95 43.84 -10.63
C LEU A 173 -15.96 44.57 -9.71
N THR A 174 -14.64 44.43 -9.90
CA THR A 174 -13.63 45.17 -9.13
C THR A 174 -13.50 46.61 -9.61
N THR A 175 -14.41 47.48 -9.18
CA THR A 175 -14.39 48.93 -9.48
C THR A 175 -13.17 49.65 -8.87
N ASP A 176 -12.82 50.85 -9.33
CA ASP A 176 -11.74 51.63 -8.73
C ASP A 176 -12.00 51.99 -7.26
N ASP A 177 -13.27 52.21 -6.88
CA ASP A 177 -13.68 52.37 -5.49
C ASP A 177 -13.53 51.07 -4.69
N MET A 178 -13.78 49.90 -5.28
CA MET A 178 -13.53 48.61 -4.63
C MET A 178 -12.03 48.36 -4.46
N LYS A 179 -11.23 48.67 -5.48
CA LYS A 179 -9.76 48.62 -5.40
C LYS A 179 -9.26 49.52 -4.27
N MET A 180 -9.85 50.71 -4.11
CA MET A 180 -9.55 51.60 -2.98
C MET A 180 -10.02 51.03 -1.64
N LYS A 181 -11.23 50.47 -1.53
CA LYS A 181 -11.72 49.82 -0.29
C LYS A 181 -10.85 48.64 0.12
N ILE A 182 -10.46 47.78 -0.81
CA ILE A 182 -9.51 46.68 -0.59
C ILE A 182 -8.16 47.25 -0.14
N ARG A 183 -7.70 48.37 -0.70
CA ARG A 183 -6.47 49.05 -0.28
C ARG A 183 -6.55 49.73 1.08
N VAL A 184 -7.73 50.11 1.56
CA VAL A 184 -7.87 50.97 2.76
C VAL A 184 -8.44 50.23 3.97
N LEU A 185 -9.32 49.24 3.80
CA LEU A 185 -9.92 48.50 4.93
C LEU A 185 -9.07 47.29 5.36
N PRO A 186 -8.51 47.26 6.59
CA PRO A 186 -7.72 46.13 7.10
C PRO A 186 -8.49 44.81 7.15
N GLU A 187 -9.80 44.89 7.38
CA GLU A 187 -10.70 43.74 7.57
C GLU A 187 -10.87 42.92 6.29
N LEU A 188 -10.91 43.60 5.13
CA LEU A 188 -10.95 42.95 3.82
C LEU A 188 -9.58 42.39 3.43
N LYS A 189 -8.50 42.91 4.02
CA LYS A 189 -7.16 42.46 3.70
C LYS A 189 -6.80 41.17 4.41
N ALA A 190 -7.31 40.87 5.60
CA ALA A 190 -6.72 39.85 6.48
C ALA A 190 -6.40 38.53 5.75
N PHE A 191 -7.31 38.02 4.93
CA PHE A 191 -7.18 36.75 4.21
C PHE A 191 -6.61 36.87 2.79
N LEU A 192 -6.50 38.08 2.23
CA LEU A 192 -6.03 38.26 0.85
C LEU A 192 -4.52 38.05 0.70
N ALA A 193 -4.10 37.44 -0.40
CA ALA A 193 -2.69 37.20 -0.69
C ALA A 193 -1.88 38.50 -0.90
N PRO A 194 -0.57 38.54 -0.60
CA PRO A 194 0.26 39.74 -0.73
C PRO A 194 0.20 40.38 -2.13
N GLU A 195 0.18 39.55 -3.18
CA GLU A 195 0.14 39.99 -4.57
C GLU A 195 -1.16 40.72 -4.97
N THR A 196 -2.27 40.47 -4.25
CA THR A 196 -3.57 41.11 -4.52
C THR A 196 -3.56 42.61 -4.22
N ALA A 197 -2.56 43.11 -3.48
CA ALA A 197 -2.32 44.55 -3.29
C ALA A 197 -2.11 45.27 -4.63
N TRP A 198 -1.59 44.54 -5.62
CA TRP A 198 -1.36 44.98 -7.00
C TRP A 198 -2.47 44.55 -7.96
N LEU A 199 -3.57 43.99 -7.43
CA LEU A 199 -4.72 43.49 -8.18
C LEU A 199 -4.40 42.31 -9.10
N SER A 200 -3.33 41.57 -8.81
CA SER A 200 -3.11 40.25 -9.40
C SER A 200 -3.85 39.22 -8.56
N PHE A 201 -4.79 38.51 -9.19
CA PHE A 201 -5.52 37.41 -8.57
C PHE A 201 -5.32 36.16 -9.41
N GLU A 202 -4.65 35.17 -8.84
CA GLU A 202 -4.33 33.91 -9.49
C GLU A 202 -4.91 32.75 -8.68
N GLU A 203 -4.90 31.54 -9.24
CA GLU A 203 -5.33 30.32 -8.56
C GLU A 203 -4.61 30.13 -7.21
N LYS A 204 -3.31 30.43 -7.16
CA LYS A 204 -2.49 30.37 -5.95
C LYS A 204 -2.86 31.45 -4.91
N SER A 205 -3.55 32.52 -5.29
CA SER A 205 -4.05 33.52 -4.34
C SER A 205 -5.20 32.95 -3.49
N ASP A 206 -6.01 32.04 -4.04
CA ASP A 206 -7.04 31.33 -3.27
C ASP A 206 -6.40 30.36 -2.26
N VAL A 207 -5.28 29.71 -2.63
CA VAL A 207 -4.52 28.82 -1.74
C VAL A 207 -3.96 29.57 -0.53
N TRP A 208 -3.41 30.77 -0.74
CA TRP A 208 -3.01 31.65 0.37
C TRP A 208 -4.20 31.97 1.29
N SER A 209 -5.33 32.32 0.68
CA SER A 209 -6.54 32.70 1.42
C SER A 209 -7.02 31.54 2.31
N LEU A 210 -6.99 30.31 1.79
CA LEU A 210 -7.25 29.11 2.58
C LEU A 210 -6.21 28.91 3.70
N GLY A 211 -4.93 29.17 3.44
CA GLY A 211 -3.88 29.13 4.46
C GLY A 211 -4.18 30.09 5.62
N CYS A 212 -4.63 31.32 5.31
CA CYS A 212 -5.04 32.29 6.32
C CYS A 212 -6.29 31.82 7.10
N ILE A 213 -7.28 31.22 6.42
CA ILE A 213 -8.47 30.64 7.07
C ILE A 213 -8.07 29.55 8.06
N LEU A 214 -7.22 28.61 7.66
CA LEU A 214 -6.77 27.52 8.51
C LEU A 214 -5.99 28.04 9.71
N LEU A 215 -5.10 29.03 9.49
CA LEU A 215 -4.36 29.66 10.57
C LEU A 215 -5.30 30.37 11.57
N ASP A 216 -6.33 31.08 11.09
CA ASP A 216 -7.33 31.74 11.95
C ASP A 216 -8.14 30.74 12.79
N VAL A 217 -8.55 29.62 12.18
CA VAL A 217 -9.22 28.49 12.85
C VAL A 217 -8.32 27.89 13.93
N MET A 218 -7.04 27.67 13.63
CA MET A 218 -6.09 27.08 14.58
C MET A 218 -5.78 28.02 15.75
N MET A 219 -5.77 29.33 15.55
CA MET A 219 -5.52 30.34 16.59
C MET A 219 -6.72 30.62 17.51
N CYS A 220 -7.90 30.02 17.28
CA CYS A 220 -9.13 30.36 18.01
C CYS A 220 -9.04 30.21 19.54
N SER A 221 -8.27 29.26 20.06
CA SER A 221 -8.13 29.07 21.51
C SER A 221 -7.17 30.04 22.18
N SER A 222 -6.21 30.59 21.42
CA SER A 222 -5.07 31.34 21.96
C SER A 222 -5.09 32.83 21.64
N HIS A 223 -5.77 33.24 20.56
CA HIS A 223 -5.78 34.62 20.08
C HIS A 223 -7.19 35.20 20.02
N THR A 224 -7.31 36.47 20.43
CA THR A 224 -8.49 37.30 20.13
C THR A 224 -8.56 37.62 18.64
N GLU A 225 -9.70 38.15 18.18
CA GLU A 225 -9.91 38.49 16.76
C GLU A 225 -8.92 39.56 16.27
N SER A 226 -8.61 40.54 17.13
CA SER A 226 -7.62 41.57 16.81
C SER A 226 -6.20 41.03 16.73
N GLU A 227 -5.84 40.08 17.59
CA GLU A 227 -4.50 39.47 17.59
C GLU A 227 -4.33 38.54 16.39
N ALA A 228 -5.33 37.70 16.10
CA ALA A 228 -5.35 36.86 14.91
C ALA A 228 -5.23 37.69 13.63
N SER A 229 -6.01 38.79 13.53
CA SER A 229 -5.89 39.71 12.39
C SER A 229 -4.49 40.36 12.32
N ALA A 230 -3.86 40.68 13.44
CA ALA A 230 -2.51 41.25 13.44
C ALA A 230 -1.46 40.24 12.94
N VAL A 231 -1.57 38.98 13.35
CA VAL A 231 -0.73 37.87 12.87
C VAL A 231 -0.88 37.70 11.37
N LEU A 232 -2.12 37.61 10.87
CA LEU A 232 -2.40 37.45 9.43
C LEU A 232 -1.85 38.61 8.58
N GLN A 233 -1.79 39.83 9.12
CA GLN A 233 -1.16 40.96 8.43
C GLN A 233 0.37 40.88 8.48
N ALA A 234 0.95 40.45 9.60
CA ALA A 234 2.40 40.39 9.78
C ALA A 234 3.05 39.35 8.84
N ILE A 235 2.45 38.16 8.68
CA ILE A 235 2.99 37.08 7.84
C ILE A 235 3.12 37.47 6.36
N LYS A 236 2.38 38.47 5.89
CA LYS A 236 2.44 38.95 4.50
C LYS A 236 3.74 39.65 4.15
N THR A 237 4.46 40.13 5.17
CA THR A 237 5.70 40.89 5.00
C THR A 237 6.89 40.23 5.67
N ASN A 238 6.65 39.27 6.57
CA ASN A 238 7.70 38.62 7.34
C ASN A 238 7.35 37.14 7.59
N SER A 239 8.03 36.25 6.87
CA SER A 239 7.85 34.80 6.98
C SER A 239 8.21 34.24 8.37
N THR A 240 9.13 34.89 9.12
CA THR A 240 9.53 34.43 10.46
C THR A 240 8.39 34.48 11.48
N GLN A 241 7.36 35.30 11.23
CA GLN A 241 6.16 35.35 12.07
C GLN A 241 5.35 34.05 11.97
N LEU A 242 5.32 33.43 10.77
CA LEU A 242 4.64 32.16 10.57
C LEU A 242 5.34 31.04 11.34
N GLU A 243 6.67 31.01 11.34
CA GLU A 243 7.45 30.04 12.11
C GLU A 243 7.20 30.16 13.62
N THR A 244 7.16 31.41 14.12
CA THR A 244 6.91 31.71 15.53
C THR A 244 5.52 31.22 15.95
N VAL A 245 4.49 31.56 15.18
CA VAL A 245 3.10 31.17 15.48
C VAL A 245 2.90 29.67 15.29
N SER A 246 3.51 29.05 14.29
CA SER A 246 3.44 27.60 14.07
C SER A 246 3.99 26.82 15.25
N LYS A 247 5.09 27.29 15.86
CA LYS A 247 5.64 26.69 17.08
C LYS A 247 4.67 26.79 18.25
N THR A 248 4.05 27.96 18.46
CA THR A 248 3.01 28.14 19.49
C THR A 248 1.80 27.22 19.25
N LEU A 249 1.38 27.03 17.99
CA LEU A 249 0.26 26.14 17.66
C LEU A 249 0.56 24.65 17.94
N GLN A 250 1.81 24.22 17.75
CA GLN A 250 2.25 22.87 18.10
C GLN A 250 2.37 22.70 19.63
N ASP A 251 3.14 23.58 20.27
CA ASP A 251 3.51 23.45 21.69
C ASP A 251 2.32 23.70 22.63
N GLU A 252 1.46 24.69 22.31
CA GLU A 252 0.37 25.12 23.22
C GLU A 252 -1.02 24.64 22.78
N CYS A 253 -1.27 24.49 21.47
CA CYS A 253 -2.60 24.11 20.95
C CYS A 253 -2.69 22.63 20.53
N GLY A 254 -1.55 21.94 20.42
CA GLY A 254 -1.47 20.50 20.15
C GLY A 254 -1.85 20.09 18.74
N TYR A 255 -1.65 20.95 17.74
CA TYR A 255 -1.80 20.58 16.32
C TYR A 255 -0.56 19.87 15.80
N SER A 256 -0.74 18.95 14.83
CA SER A 256 0.36 18.17 14.28
C SER A 256 1.40 19.01 13.52
N ALA A 257 2.65 18.54 13.52
CA ALA A 257 3.73 19.18 12.76
C ALA A 257 3.46 19.15 11.25
N GLU A 258 2.84 18.09 10.75
CA GLU A 258 2.48 17.93 9.34
C GLU A 258 1.47 18.99 8.88
N LEU A 259 0.48 19.35 9.70
CA LEU A 259 -0.45 20.44 9.41
C LEU A 259 0.28 21.80 9.30
N CYS A 260 1.22 22.06 10.21
CA CYS A 260 2.05 23.28 10.16
C CYS A 260 2.96 23.33 8.91
N ILE A 261 3.45 22.17 8.45
CA ILE A 261 4.22 22.09 7.19
C ILE A 261 3.32 22.44 6.01
N VAL A 262 2.10 21.91 5.95
CA VAL A 262 1.13 22.26 4.90
C VAL A 262 0.80 23.75 4.92
N LEU A 263 0.53 24.33 6.09
CA LEU A 263 0.34 25.78 6.23
C LEU A 263 1.52 26.59 5.68
N SER A 264 2.76 26.15 5.95
CA SER A 264 3.97 26.82 5.46
C SER A 264 4.11 26.74 3.94
N GLN A 265 3.60 25.69 3.30
CA GLN A 265 3.57 25.59 1.83
C GLN A 265 2.52 26.55 1.22
N MET A 266 1.39 26.73 1.91
CA MET A 266 0.28 27.60 1.46
C MET A 266 0.57 29.09 1.67
N LEU A 267 1.29 29.44 2.75
CA LEU A 267 1.56 30.82 3.17
C LEU A 267 2.95 31.33 2.72
N GLN A 268 3.39 30.90 1.53
CA GLN A 268 4.55 31.48 0.85
C GLN A 268 4.21 32.86 0.27
N ILE A 269 5.03 33.87 0.61
CA ILE A 269 4.77 35.27 0.22
C ILE A 269 4.80 35.41 -1.31
N GLY A 270 5.79 34.81 -1.96
CA GLY A 270 5.89 34.77 -3.42
C GLY A 270 4.90 33.75 -4.01
N PRO A 271 4.04 34.12 -4.98
CA PRO A 271 3.11 33.17 -5.60
C PRO A 271 3.85 32.05 -6.37
N GLU A 272 5.04 32.31 -6.91
CA GLU A 272 5.82 31.29 -7.62
C GLU A 272 6.27 30.14 -6.70
N GLU A 273 6.68 30.47 -5.48
CA GLU A 273 7.11 29.50 -4.45
C GLU A 273 5.92 28.83 -3.75
N ARG A 274 4.72 29.39 -3.90
CA ARG A 274 3.50 28.87 -3.30
C ARG A 274 3.01 27.65 -4.05
N VAL A 275 2.62 26.63 -3.30
CA VAL A 275 2.04 25.41 -3.82
C VAL A 275 0.67 25.68 -4.48
N SER A 276 0.33 24.98 -5.57
CA SER A 276 -1.02 25.03 -6.14
C SER A 276 -2.00 24.12 -5.38
N ALA A 277 -3.31 24.30 -5.57
CA ALA A 277 -4.30 23.39 -4.99
C ALA A 277 -4.12 21.95 -5.49
N ARG A 278 -3.71 21.79 -6.76
CA ARG A 278 -3.44 20.46 -7.35
C ARG A 278 -2.20 19.81 -6.75
N ASP A 279 -1.11 20.56 -6.58
CA ASP A 279 0.13 20.04 -6.00
C ASP A 279 -0.05 19.73 -4.50
N LEU A 280 -0.90 20.49 -3.80
CA LEU A 280 -1.29 20.17 -2.42
C LEU A 280 -1.89 18.78 -2.30
N ALA A 281 -2.69 18.33 -3.28
CA ALA A 281 -3.25 16.97 -3.26
C ALA A 281 -2.19 15.87 -3.33
N ASP A 282 -0.93 16.19 -3.67
CA ASP A 282 0.16 15.23 -3.66
C ASP A 282 0.88 15.16 -2.28
N ASN A 283 0.63 16.10 -1.37
CA ASN A 283 1.16 16.09 -0.01
C ASN A 283 0.50 14.98 0.84
N THR A 284 1.30 14.17 1.55
CA THR A 284 0.82 13.02 2.33
C THR A 284 -0.26 13.38 3.37
N TYR A 285 -0.15 14.52 4.04
CA TYR A 285 -1.15 14.96 5.02
C TYR A 285 -2.45 15.36 4.32
N VAL A 286 -2.35 16.10 3.21
CA VAL A 286 -3.53 16.50 2.41
C VAL A 286 -4.19 15.29 1.75
N LYS A 287 -3.43 14.28 1.29
CA LYS A 287 -3.99 13.00 0.80
C LYS A 287 -4.83 12.30 1.87
N LYS A 288 -4.39 12.31 3.14
CA LYS A 288 -5.21 11.80 4.25
C LYS A 288 -6.50 12.62 4.40
N CYS A 289 -6.42 13.95 4.32
CA CYS A 289 -7.59 14.83 4.37
C CYS A 289 -8.58 14.56 3.22
N LEU A 290 -8.07 14.38 1.99
CA LEU A 290 -8.86 14.04 0.81
C LEU A 290 -9.47 12.63 0.91
N ALA A 291 -8.74 11.67 1.49
CA ALA A 291 -9.26 10.32 1.76
C ALA A 291 -10.39 10.34 2.80
N LEU A 292 -10.26 11.15 3.86
CA LEU A 292 -11.28 11.30 4.91
C LEU A 292 -12.63 11.77 4.35
N ILE A 293 -12.63 12.58 3.29
CA ILE A 293 -13.84 13.10 2.64
C ILE A 293 -14.28 12.26 1.43
N GLY A 294 -13.57 11.18 1.11
CA GLY A 294 -13.87 10.32 -0.04
C GLY A 294 -13.56 10.95 -1.40
N SER A 295 -12.63 11.91 -1.48
CA SER A 295 -12.27 12.57 -2.74
C SER A 295 -11.48 11.65 -3.66
N PRO A 296 -11.73 11.67 -4.99
CA PRO A 296 -11.00 10.86 -5.96
C PRO A 296 -9.51 11.25 -6.07
N TRP A 297 -9.13 12.45 -5.63
CA TRP A 297 -7.74 12.90 -5.67
C TRP A 297 -6.84 12.22 -4.64
N ALA A 298 -7.41 11.52 -3.66
CA ALA A 298 -6.63 10.77 -2.66
C ALA A 298 -5.76 9.66 -3.28
N GLY A 299 -6.12 9.16 -4.46
CA GLY A 299 -5.42 8.08 -5.17
C GLY A 299 -4.53 8.52 -6.35
N LEU A 300 -4.42 9.82 -6.67
CA LEU A 300 -3.61 10.24 -7.81
C LEU A 300 -2.10 10.19 -7.50
N LYS A 301 -1.34 9.62 -8.44
CA LYS A 301 0.14 9.54 -8.44
C LYS A 301 0.73 10.77 -9.13
N LYS A 302 1.96 11.18 -8.77
CA LYS A 302 2.66 12.34 -9.38
C LYS A 302 2.84 12.08 -10.87
N THR A 303 2.40 13.02 -11.71
CA THR A 303 2.52 12.90 -13.18
C THR A 303 3.90 13.32 -13.67
N LEU A 304 4.46 12.57 -14.61
CA LEU A 304 5.76 12.87 -15.23
C LEU A 304 5.75 14.25 -15.94
N PRO A 305 6.81 15.08 -15.80
CA PRO A 305 7.01 16.24 -16.65
C PRO A 305 7.08 15.84 -18.14
N PRO A 306 6.43 16.59 -19.06
CA PRO A 306 6.46 16.27 -20.49
C PRO A 306 7.89 16.36 -21.05
N GLY A 307 8.30 15.35 -21.84
CA GLY A 307 9.62 15.27 -22.49
C GLY A 307 10.72 14.56 -21.69
N LEU A 308 10.46 14.17 -20.43
CA LEU A 308 11.48 13.55 -19.57
C LEU A 308 11.93 12.16 -20.04
N THR A 309 11.02 11.38 -20.63
CA THR A 309 11.35 10.06 -21.18
C THR A 309 12.28 10.13 -22.38
N ASP A 310 12.41 11.30 -23.03
CA ASP A 310 13.31 11.46 -24.17
C ASP A 310 14.79 11.34 -23.74
N GLU A 311 15.11 11.62 -22.46
CA GLU A 311 16.44 11.42 -21.88
C GLU A 311 16.88 9.93 -21.86
N LEU A 312 15.94 8.98 -21.96
CA LEU A 312 16.21 7.54 -21.91
C LEU A 312 16.58 6.92 -23.27
N HIS A 313 16.42 7.65 -24.38
CA HIS A 313 16.54 7.06 -25.73
C HIS A 313 17.99 6.82 -26.19
N ASP A 314 18.97 7.59 -25.69
CA ASP A 314 20.37 7.55 -26.18
C ASP A 314 21.38 6.94 -25.18
N GLY A 315 20.92 6.41 -24.04
CA GLY A 315 21.78 5.91 -22.96
C GLY A 315 21.95 4.38 -22.91
N GLY A 316 23.15 3.92 -22.47
CA GLY A 316 23.40 2.54 -22.05
C GLY A 316 22.88 2.25 -20.63
N THR A 317 23.07 1.03 -20.13
CA THR A 317 22.57 0.56 -18.81
C THR A 317 22.87 1.54 -17.68
N GLN A 318 24.08 2.09 -17.61
CA GLN A 318 24.49 3.07 -16.58
C GLN A 318 23.60 4.33 -16.57
N ASN A 319 23.28 4.90 -17.74
CA ASN A 319 22.45 6.10 -17.83
C ASN A 319 21.02 5.83 -17.36
N VAL A 320 20.50 4.61 -17.60
CA VAL A 320 19.18 4.20 -17.13
C VAL A 320 19.15 4.14 -15.61
N LEU A 321 20.21 3.59 -14.98
CA LEU A 321 20.31 3.53 -13.51
C LEU A 321 20.41 4.93 -12.90
N GLU A 322 21.22 5.82 -13.47
CA GLU A 322 21.32 7.22 -13.03
C GLU A 322 19.98 7.96 -13.16
N PHE A 323 19.24 7.71 -14.25
CA PHE A 323 17.89 8.24 -14.44
C PHE A 323 16.92 7.73 -13.37
N MET A 324 16.95 6.42 -13.06
CA MET A 324 16.11 5.83 -12.02
C MET A 324 16.38 6.45 -10.65
N GLN A 325 17.65 6.68 -10.30
CA GLN A 325 18.02 7.32 -9.04
C GLN A 325 17.61 8.80 -8.98
N LYS A 326 17.71 9.52 -10.09
CA LYS A 326 17.39 10.96 -10.16
C LYS A 326 15.87 11.23 -10.08
N TYR A 327 15.05 10.35 -10.64
CA TYR A 327 13.60 10.52 -10.73
C TYR A 327 12.85 9.41 -9.98
N ASP A 328 13.36 9.04 -8.80
CA ASP A 328 12.83 7.97 -7.97
C ASP A 328 11.41 8.22 -7.46
N GLU A 329 10.98 9.47 -7.34
CA GLU A 329 9.62 9.83 -6.91
C GLU A 329 8.52 9.66 -7.99
N TYR A 330 8.89 9.44 -9.25
CA TYR A 330 7.96 9.40 -10.38
C TYR A 330 7.76 7.97 -10.88
N GLU A 331 6.58 7.40 -10.62
CA GLU A 331 6.23 6.04 -11.04
C GLU A 331 6.37 5.82 -12.55
N ASP A 332 5.88 6.76 -13.35
CA ASP A 332 5.97 6.70 -14.82
C ASP A 332 7.44 6.73 -15.29
N ALA A 333 8.31 7.47 -14.60
CA ALA A 333 9.74 7.52 -14.90
C ALA A 333 10.40 6.17 -14.62
N GLN A 334 10.11 5.60 -13.44
CA GLN A 334 10.61 4.29 -13.04
C GLN A 334 10.13 3.21 -14.01
N MET A 335 8.86 3.22 -14.41
CA MET A 335 8.33 2.26 -15.37
C MET A 335 8.96 2.37 -16.76
N ALA A 336 9.18 3.59 -17.26
CA ALA A 336 9.88 3.80 -18.53
C ALA A 336 11.33 3.29 -18.46
N ALA A 337 12.01 3.58 -17.36
CA ALA A 337 13.39 3.15 -17.14
C ALA A 337 13.52 1.62 -16.99
N ILE A 338 12.64 0.98 -16.21
CA ILE A 338 12.62 -0.49 -16.03
C ILE A 338 12.40 -1.20 -17.38
N ARG A 339 11.48 -0.72 -18.22
CA ARG A 339 11.27 -1.27 -19.57
C ARG A 339 12.50 -1.12 -20.45
N ARG A 340 13.16 0.04 -20.39
CA ARG A 340 14.42 0.27 -21.13
C ARG A 340 15.54 -0.64 -20.64
N LEU A 341 15.67 -0.80 -19.32
CA LEU A 341 16.63 -1.66 -18.65
C LEU A 341 16.46 -3.12 -19.07
N SER A 342 15.22 -3.62 -19.11
CA SER A 342 14.91 -4.96 -19.62
C SER A 342 15.42 -5.15 -21.05
N GLY A 343 15.21 -4.17 -21.93
CA GLY A 343 15.74 -4.20 -23.30
C GLY A 343 17.27 -4.20 -23.35
N CYS A 344 17.96 -3.41 -22.52
CA CYS A 344 19.42 -3.38 -22.46
C CYS A 344 20.04 -4.72 -22.02
N LEU A 345 19.39 -5.43 -21.09
CA LEU A 345 19.89 -6.70 -20.56
C LEU A 345 19.74 -7.88 -21.53
N THR A 346 18.91 -7.74 -22.57
CA THR A 346 18.78 -8.76 -23.61
C THR A 346 19.88 -8.71 -24.69
N ASP A 347 20.68 -7.63 -24.74
CA ASP A 347 21.75 -7.45 -25.73
C ASP A 347 23.11 -7.89 -25.15
N PRO A 348 23.74 -8.95 -25.68
CA PRO A 348 25.05 -9.44 -25.21
C PRO A 348 26.19 -8.46 -25.40
N ALA A 349 26.02 -7.36 -26.16
CA ALA A 349 27.00 -6.29 -26.28
C ALA A 349 26.85 -5.18 -25.20
N GLY A 350 25.78 -5.20 -24.40
CA GLY A 350 25.38 -4.12 -23.48
C GLY A 350 25.71 -4.33 -22.00
N SER A 351 26.23 -5.49 -21.59
CA SER A 351 26.53 -5.80 -20.18
C SER A 351 27.88 -5.25 -19.71
N GLN A 352 28.00 -3.93 -19.61
CA GLN A 352 29.15 -3.28 -18.96
C GLN A 352 28.90 -2.91 -17.49
N CYS A 353 27.71 -3.18 -16.96
CA CYS A 353 27.31 -2.78 -15.61
C CYS A 353 27.23 -3.99 -14.69
N ASP A 354 27.62 -3.79 -13.43
CA ASP A 354 27.60 -4.78 -12.37
C ASP A 354 26.16 -5.17 -12.00
N GLY A 355 25.86 -6.47 -12.00
CA GLY A 355 24.54 -7.00 -11.68
C GLY A 355 24.07 -6.63 -10.27
N GLU A 356 24.99 -6.49 -9.30
CA GLU A 356 24.65 -6.08 -7.94
C GLU A 356 24.11 -4.64 -7.87
N VAL A 357 24.69 -3.74 -8.67
CA VAL A 357 24.26 -2.34 -8.76
C VAL A 357 22.84 -2.27 -9.34
N ILE A 358 22.55 -3.09 -10.36
CA ILE A 358 21.22 -3.15 -10.97
C ILE A 358 20.20 -3.68 -9.96
N ILE A 359 20.54 -4.74 -9.21
CA ILE A 359 19.68 -5.30 -8.15
C ILE A 359 19.38 -4.23 -7.10
N HIS A 360 20.39 -3.47 -6.66
CA HIS A 360 20.21 -2.41 -5.67
C HIS A 360 19.24 -1.31 -6.14
N VAL A 361 19.45 -0.78 -7.35
CA VAL A 361 18.62 0.30 -7.92
C VAL A 361 17.18 -0.17 -8.18
N LEU A 362 16.99 -1.39 -8.70
CA LEU A 362 15.66 -1.98 -8.86
C LEU A 362 14.94 -2.19 -7.51
N GLY A 363 15.67 -2.70 -6.52
CA GLY A 363 15.15 -2.85 -5.16
C GLY A 363 14.70 -1.51 -4.56
N GLN A 364 15.46 -0.43 -4.79
CA GLN A 364 15.06 0.91 -4.38
C GLN A 364 13.80 1.40 -5.12
N ALA A 365 13.72 1.24 -6.44
CA ALA A 365 12.53 1.63 -7.21
C ALA A 365 11.26 0.91 -6.72
N MET A 366 11.36 -0.39 -6.44
CA MET A 366 10.26 -1.18 -5.88
C MET A 366 9.86 -0.73 -4.46
N ARG A 367 10.81 -0.26 -3.63
CA ARG A 367 10.52 0.31 -2.30
C ARG A 367 9.90 1.69 -2.36
N SER A 368 10.31 2.52 -3.31
CA SER A 368 9.73 3.87 -3.50
C SER A 368 8.31 3.81 -4.06
N HIS A 369 7.97 2.75 -4.81
CA HIS A 369 6.65 2.55 -5.40
C HIS A 369 6.00 1.21 -5.00
N PRO A 370 5.72 1.00 -3.71
CA PRO A 370 5.20 -0.29 -3.21
C PRO A 370 3.78 -0.58 -3.72
N ASP A 371 3.05 0.44 -4.17
CA ASP A 371 1.66 0.35 -4.65
C ASP A 371 1.54 0.16 -6.16
N SER A 372 2.66 0.15 -6.89
CA SER A 372 2.67 -0.03 -8.34
C SER A 372 2.88 -1.49 -8.71
N LEU A 373 1.78 -2.20 -8.99
CA LEU A 373 1.83 -3.60 -9.41
C LEU A 373 2.73 -3.82 -10.63
N ASP A 374 2.72 -2.88 -11.58
CA ASP A 374 3.55 -2.96 -12.79
C ASP A 374 5.05 -2.86 -12.47
N ILE A 375 5.46 -1.94 -11.58
CA ILE A 375 6.86 -1.84 -11.12
C ILE A 375 7.27 -3.14 -10.41
N GLN A 376 6.41 -3.67 -9.54
CA GLN A 376 6.72 -4.90 -8.81
C GLN A 376 6.90 -6.10 -9.75
N LEU A 377 6.03 -6.24 -10.77
CA LEU A 377 6.11 -7.34 -11.74
C LEU A 377 7.31 -7.20 -12.67
N GLU A 378 7.48 -6.07 -13.34
CA GLU A 378 8.58 -5.91 -14.31
C GLU A 378 9.94 -5.85 -13.62
N GLY A 379 10.03 -5.15 -12.48
CA GLY A 379 11.23 -5.15 -11.64
C GLY A 379 11.57 -6.54 -11.13
N GLY A 380 10.57 -7.28 -10.62
CA GLY A 380 10.73 -8.66 -10.15
C GLY A 380 11.23 -9.62 -11.25
N ARG A 381 10.75 -9.48 -12.49
CA ARG A 381 11.20 -10.34 -13.61
C ARG A 381 12.68 -10.13 -13.91
N ILE A 382 13.15 -8.88 -13.90
CA ILE A 382 14.57 -8.57 -14.08
C ILE A 382 15.38 -9.10 -12.90
N LEU A 383 14.91 -8.88 -11.66
CA LEU A 383 15.57 -9.40 -10.45
C LEU A 383 15.70 -10.92 -10.48
N LYS A 384 14.67 -11.66 -10.87
CA LYS A 384 14.72 -13.12 -11.00
C LYS A 384 15.83 -13.56 -11.96
N HIS A 385 15.98 -12.88 -13.09
CA HIS A 385 17.04 -13.18 -14.05
C HIS A 385 18.44 -12.91 -13.48
N LEU A 386 18.63 -11.76 -12.85
CA LEU A 386 19.93 -11.36 -12.28
C LEU A 386 20.34 -12.23 -11.09
N VAL A 387 19.42 -12.52 -10.18
CA VAL A 387 19.68 -13.41 -9.02
C VAL A 387 20.04 -14.81 -9.51
N SER A 388 19.33 -15.34 -10.51
CA SER A 388 19.65 -16.66 -11.10
C SER A 388 21.05 -16.70 -11.74
N GLN A 389 21.49 -15.62 -12.39
CA GLN A 389 22.83 -15.54 -12.97
C GLN A 389 23.92 -15.43 -11.91
N ALA A 390 23.66 -14.67 -10.84
CA ALA A 390 24.59 -14.54 -9.72
C ALA A 390 24.83 -15.90 -9.03
N SER A 391 23.77 -16.69 -8.85
CA SER A 391 23.85 -18.05 -8.29
C SER A 391 24.77 -19.00 -9.07
N GLU A 392 24.91 -18.82 -10.39
CA GLU A 392 25.77 -19.67 -11.24
C GLU A 392 27.24 -19.25 -11.23
N GLN A 393 27.56 -18.02 -10.80
CA GLN A 393 28.89 -17.41 -10.91
C GLN A 393 29.63 -17.26 -9.57
N GLU A 394 29.01 -17.63 -8.44
CA GLU A 394 29.63 -17.52 -7.11
C GLU A 394 30.79 -18.53 -6.92
N GLU A 395 32.03 -18.02 -6.92
CA GLU A 395 33.19 -18.60 -6.23
C GLU A 395 33.39 -17.84 -4.90
N ASP A 396 33.05 -18.45 -3.75
CA ASP A 396 33.41 -18.08 -2.36
C ASP A 396 33.64 -16.57 -2.06
N GLY A 397 32.60 -15.74 -2.21
CA GLY A 397 32.66 -14.29 -1.91
C GLY A 397 32.13 -13.87 -0.52
N ASP A 398 32.95 -13.14 0.24
CA ASP A 398 32.78 -12.58 1.61
C ASP A 398 31.64 -11.52 1.80
N GLY A 399 30.69 -11.41 0.88
CA GLY A 399 29.60 -10.41 0.94
C GLY A 399 28.39 -10.86 1.77
N SER A 400 27.75 -9.96 2.54
CA SER A 400 26.48 -10.25 3.25
C SER A 400 25.29 -10.37 2.28
N PRO A 401 24.24 -11.17 2.59
CA PRO A 401 23.02 -11.20 1.79
C PRO A 401 22.36 -9.83 1.70
N ASN A 402 21.69 -9.55 0.57
CA ASN A 402 21.01 -8.28 0.33
C ASN A 402 19.70 -8.21 1.15
N GLU A 403 19.82 -7.86 2.43
CA GLU A 403 18.70 -7.76 3.39
C GLU A 403 17.61 -6.80 2.90
N ASP A 404 18.01 -5.67 2.31
CA ASP A 404 17.12 -4.68 1.73
C ASP A 404 16.22 -5.27 0.64
N LEU A 405 16.76 -6.15 -0.21
CA LEU A 405 15.98 -6.84 -1.24
C LEU A 405 15.00 -7.85 -0.63
N LEU A 406 15.43 -8.63 0.37
CA LEU A 406 14.54 -9.58 1.07
C LEU A 406 13.34 -8.85 1.68
N ILE A 407 13.58 -7.74 2.36
CA ILE A 407 12.53 -6.91 2.96
C ILE A 407 11.59 -6.36 1.87
N THR A 408 12.12 -5.90 0.74
CA THR A 408 11.30 -5.44 -0.40
C THR A 408 10.37 -6.54 -0.91
N LEU A 409 10.89 -7.75 -1.16
CA LEU A 409 10.11 -8.88 -1.69
C LEU A 409 9.02 -9.32 -0.71
N VAL A 410 9.35 -9.44 0.59
CA VAL A 410 8.37 -9.74 1.64
C VAL A 410 7.30 -8.65 1.73
N GLY A 411 7.70 -7.38 1.62
CA GLY A 411 6.76 -6.25 1.56
C GLY A 411 5.79 -6.35 0.39
N ALA A 412 6.28 -6.68 -0.80
CA ALA A 412 5.46 -6.86 -2.00
C ALA A 412 4.46 -8.03 -1.85
N VAL A 413 4.89 -9.16 -1.29
CA VAL A 413 4.01 -10.31 -0.98
C VAL A 413 2.85 -9.90 -0.06
N ARG A 414 3.14 -9.11 0.98
CA ARG A 414 2.11 -8.63 1.93
C ARG A 414 1.18 -7.60 1.31
N ARG A 415 1.67 -6.78 0.38
CA ARG A 415 0.88 -5.72 -0.26
C ARG A 415 -0.09 -6.24 -1.30
N PHE A 416 0.26 -7.32 -2.00
CA PHE A 416 -0.55 -7.93 -3.06
C PHE A 416 -0.89 -9.40 -2.76
N PRO A 417 -1.65 -9.68 -1.66
CA PRO A 417 -1.88 -11.03 -1.16
C PRO A 417 -2.74 -11.92 -2.07
N ASP A 418 -3.42 -11.33 -3.07
CA ASP A 418 -4.34 -12.01 -4.00
C ASP A 418 -3.79 -12.08 -5.44
N HIS A 419 -2.61 -11.52 -5.71
CA HIS A 419 -2.04 -11.46 -7.07
C HIS A 419 -1.09 -12.63 -7.34
N VAL A 420 -1.65 -13.77 -7.79
CA VAL A 420 -0.95 -15.06 -7.96
C VAL A 420 0.36 -14.97 -8.74
N GLU A 421 0.41 -14.22 -9.85
CA GLU A 421 1.63 -14.09 -10.66
C GLU A 421 2.76 -13.40 -9.89
N LEU A 422 2.44 -12.34 -9.14
CA LEU A 422 3.44 -11.58 -8.38
C LEU A 422 3.92 -12.40 -7.18
N LEU A 423 3.00 -13.11 -6.51
CA LEU A 423 3.35 -14.04 -5.45
C LEU A 423 4.31 -15.12 -5.96
N SER A 424 3.99 -15.76 -7.09
CA SER A 424 4.84 -16.83 -7.66
C SER A 424 6.22 -16.31 -8.05
N LEU A 425 6.28 -15.11 -8.64
CA LEU A 425 7.52 -14.44 -8.99
C LEU A 425 8.37 -14.15 -7.75
N ASN A 426 7.82 -13.49 -6.74
CA ASN A 426 8.55 -13.13 -5.52
C ASN A 426 9.01 -14.36 -4.73
N LEU A 427 8.14 -15.38 -4.56
CA LEU A 427 8.52 -16.62 -3.90
C LEU A 427 9.63 -17.35 -4.67
N SER A 428 9.59 -17.36 -6.01
CA SER A 428 10.68 -17.93 -6.82
C SER A 428 12.02 -17.23 -6.57
N ILE A 429 12.02 -15.89 -6.48
CA ILE A 429 13.24 -15.11 -6.21
C ILE A 429 13.78 -15.45 -4.82
N LEU A 430 12.90 -15.52 -3.81
CA LEU A 430 13.29 -15.89 -2.45
C LEU A 430 13.87 -17.32 -2.38
N VAL A 431 13.30 -18.28 -3.13
CA VAL A 431 13.86 -19.65 -3.24
C VAL A 431 15.26 -19.60 -3.82
N LEU A 432 15.49 -18.87 -4.91
CA LEU A 432 16.82 -18.71 -5.52
C LEU A 432 17.82 -18.11 -4.52
N MET A 433 17.43 -17.04 -3.81
CA MET A 433 18.29 -16.43 -2.80
C MET A 433 18.61 -17.39 -1.64
N SER A 434 17.67 -18.26 -1.28
CA SER A 434 17.84 -19.24 -0.19
C SER A 434 18.66 -20.47 -0.61
N ALA A 435 18.79 -20.74 -1.91
CA ALA A 435 19.55 -21.86 -2.45
C ALA A 435 21.04 -21.55 -2.66
N ASN A 436 21.44 -20.27 -2.56
CA ASN A 436 22.82 -19.84 -2.73
C ASN A 436 23.72 -20.23 -1.54
N SER A 437 25.02 -19.97 -1.68
CA SER A 437 26.04 -20.23 -0.63
C SER A 437 25.70 -19.62 0.75
N LYS A 438 24.80 -18.62 0.79
CA LYS A 438 24.35 -17.85 1.97
C LYS A 438 22.90 -18.16 2.36
N GLY A 439 22.45 -19.38 2.10
CA GLY A 439 21.09 -19.82 2.39
C GLY A 439 20.72 -19.72 3.87
N ASP A 440 21.67 -19.99 4.76
CA ASP A 440 21.46 -19.96 6.21
C ASP A 440 21.22 -18.53 6.74
N GLU A 441 21.98 -17.52 6.28
CA GLU A 441 21.71 -16.12 6.64
C GLU A 441 20.38 -15.65 6.07
N THR A 442 20.05 -16.02 4.83
CA THR A 442 18.78 -15.68 4.18
C THR A 442 17.60 -16.23 4.97
N ALA A 443 17.67 -17.50 5.37
CA ALA A 443 16.64 -18.15 6.19
C ALA A 443 16.47 -17.46 7.55
N ASN A 444 17.58 -17.06 8.20
CA ASN A 444 17.56 -16.34 9.46
C ASN A 444 16.90 -14.94 9.32
N ILE A 445 17.17 -14.21 8.24
CA ILE A 445 16.52 -12.91 7.98
C ILE A 445 15.01 -13.10 7.75
N LEU A 446 14.62 -14.03 6.87
CA LEU A 446 13.21 -14.31 6.60
C LEU A 446 12.46 -14.74 7.87
N GLY A 447 13.09 -15.55 8.72
CA GLY A 447 12.57 -15.94 10.04
C GLY A 447 12.24 -14.74 10.92
N LYS A 448 13.17 -13.77 11.03
CA LYS A 448 12.96 -12.54 11.81
C LYS A 448 11.81 -11.67 11.30
N THR A 449 11.48 -11.75 10.01
CA THR A 449 10.36 -10.99 9.44
C THR A 449 8.98 -11.61 9.74
N GLY A 450 8.93 -12.83 10.27
CA GLY A 450 7.69 -13.60 10.47
C GLY A 450 7.07 -14.11 9.17
N PHE A 451 7.90 -14.39 8.17
CA PHE A 451 7.46 -14.76 6.83
C PHE A 451 6.74 -16.12 6.75
N LEU A 452 6.96 -17.01 7.73
CA LEU A 452 6.27 -18.32 7.80
C LEU A 452 4.75 -18.15 7.80
N ARG A 453 4.23 -17.18 8.56
CA ARG A 453 2.79 -16.86 8.58
C ARG A 453 2.27 -16.42 7.22
N ASP A 454 3.07 -15.66 6.48
CA ASP A 454 2.70 -15.17 5.15
C ASP A 454 2.60 -16.35 4.16
N LEU A 455 3.55 -17.29 4.21
CA LEU A 455 3.52 -18.52 3.39
C LEU A 455 2.29 -19.39 3.68
N LEU A 456 1.98 -19.65 4.96
CA LEU A 456 0.78 -20.41 5.34
C LEU A 456 -0.49 -19.74 4.81
N GLY A 457 -0.59 -18.41 4.94
CA GLY A 457 -1.71 -17.64 4.41
C GLY A 457 -1.81 -17.68 2.88
N ILE A 458 -0.69 -17.74 2.14
CA ILE A 458 -0.68 -17.90 0.68
C ILE A 458 -1.25 -19.26 0.28
N LEU A 459 -0.81 -20.34 0.95
CA LEU A 459 -1.27 -21.70 0.68
C LEU A 459 -2.78 -21.86 0.96
N GLU A 460 -3.28 -21.24 2.02
CA GLU A 460 -4.72 -21.24 2.33
C GLU A 460 -5.55 -20.48 1.28
N ARG A 461 -5.04 -19.36 0.76
CA ARG A 461 -5.76 -18.54 -0.24
C ARG A 461 -5.68 -19.09 -1.66
N CYS A 462 -4.56 -19.74 -2.02
CA CYS A 462 -4.26 -20.13 -3.39
C CYS A 462 -3.86 -21.62 -3.54
N PRO A 463 -4.67 -22.59 -3.05
CA PRO A 463 -4.30 -24.01 -3.04
C PRO A 463 -4.16 -24.63 -4.45
N GLY A 464 -4.77 -24.03 -5.48
CA GLY A 464 -4.74 -24.54 -6.85
C GLY A 464 -3.49 -24.17 -7.66
N SER A 465 -2.59 -23.34 -7.13
CA SER A 465 -1.38 -22.91 -7.85
C SER A 465 -0.20 -23.80 -7.51
N ARG A 466 0.18 -24.67 -8.46
CA ARG A 466 1.31 -25.59 -8.34
C ARG A 466 2.61 -24.86 -7.97
N ASP A 467 2.93 -23.77 -8.65
CA ASP A 467 4.20 -23.06 -8.46
C ASP A 467 4.26 -22.37 -7.09
N LEU A 468 3.13 -21.83 -6.60
CA LEU A 468 3.07 -21.30 -5.24
C LEU A 468 3.24 -22.40 -4.19
N CYS A 469 2.61 -23.55 -4.42
CA CYS A 469 2.74 -24.71 -3.54
C CYS A 469 4.20 -25.16 -3.42
N LEU A 470 4.88 -25.32 -4.56
CA LEU A 470 6.30 -25.69 -4.62
C LEU A 470 7.19 -24.68 -3.90
N SER A 471 7.15 -23.41 -4.31
CA SER A 471 8.03 -22.39 -3.73
C SER A 471 7.76 -22.18 -2.23
N SER A 472 6.51 -22.35 -1.79
CA SER A 472 6.19 -22.27 -0.36
C SER A 472 6.79 -23.44 0.42
N CYS A 473 6.69 -24.68 -0.08
CA CYS A 473 7.32 -25.83 0.57
C CYS A 473 8.84 -25.70 0.65
N ASP A 474 9.49 -25.23 -0.42
CA ASP A 474 10.94 -24.99 -0.45
C ASP A 474 11.36 -23.92 0.58
N LEU A 475 10.62 -22.80 0.66
CA LEU A 475 10.91 -21.73 1.62
C LEU A 475 10.59 -22.14 3.07
N MET A 476 9.56 -22.96 3.29
CA MET A 476 9.26 -23.52 4.61
C MET A 476 10.37 -24.46 5.08
N TRP A 477 10.94 -25.26 4.18
CA TRP A 477 12.14 -26.06 4.46
C TRP A 477 13.31 -25.14 4.88
N CYS A 478 13.61 -24.09 4.11
CA CYS A 478 14.67 -23.13 4.44
C CYS A 478 14.45 -22.48 5.82
N LEU A 479 13.24 -21.99 6.09
CA LEU A 479 12.88 -21.39 7.37
C LEU A 479 12.98 -22.37 8.54
N ALA A 480 12.62 -23.64 8.32
CA ALA A 480 12.73 -24.67 9.33
C ALA A 480 14.19 -25.04 9.62
N MET A 481 15.13 -24.80 8.70
CA MET A 481 16.58 -24.99 8.94
C MET A 481 17.19 -23.90 9.85
N ALA A 482 16.67 -22.66 9.80
CA ALA A 482 17.18 -21.52 10.56
C ALA A 482 17.35 -21.75 12.07
N GLU A 483 18.26 -21.00 12.71
CA GLU A 483 18.58 -21.10 14.16
C GLU A 483 17.48 -20.50 15.05
N SER A 484 16.68 -19.58 14.50
CA SER A 484 15.60 -18.87 15.22
C SER A 484 14.20 -19.18 14.67
N PRO A 485 13.74 -20.44 14.70
CA PRO A 485 12.42 -20.78 14.16
C PRO A 485 11.30 -20.20 15.03
N GLU A 486 10.22 -19.73 14.39
CA GLU A 486 8.94 -19.45 15.05
C GLU A 486 8.28 -20.77 15.47
N THR A 487 8.82 -21.38 16.54
CA THR A 487 8.52 -22.75 16.99
C THR A 487 7.03 -23.08 17.11
N GLY A 488 6.19 -22.13 17.53
CA GLY A 488 4.74 -22.33 17.68
C GLY A 488 3.93 -22.32 16.38
N GLN A 489 4.48 -21.80 15.27
CA GLN A 489 3.78 -21.75 13.98
C GLN A 489 4.14 -22.92 13.06
N LEU A 490 5.27 -23.58 13.31
CA LEU A 490 5.72 -24.77 12.57
C LEU A 490 4.77 -25.98 12.73
N GLU A 491 4.01 -26.06 13.83
CA GLU A 491 2.98 -27.10 13.99
C GLU A 491 1.81 -26.93 12.99
N ASN A 492 1.44 -25.69 12.67
CA ASN A 492 0.37 -25.39 11.71
C ASN A 492 0.80 -25.74 10.28
N SER A 493 2.09 -25.62 9.97
CA SER A 493 2.69 -26.03 8.70
C SER A 493 2.38 -27.47 8.33
N ILE A 494 2.32 -28.38 9.31
CA ILE A 494 2.09 -29.81 9.07
C ILE A 494 0.70 -30.06 8.47
N GLU A 495 -0.34 -29.40 8.98
CA GLU A 495 -1.70 -29.58 8.46
C GLU A 495 -1.84 -29.06 7.02
N VAL A 496 -1.15 -27.96 6.70
CA VAL A 496 -1.12 -27.39 5.35
C VAL A 496 -0.37 -28.31 4.39
N ILE A 497 0.83 -28.77 4.76
CA ILE A 497 1.62 -29.72 3.96
C ILE A 497 0.84 -31.02 3.76
N PHE A 498 0.16 -31.51 4.79
CA PHE A 498 -0.65 -32.73 4.71
C PHE A 498 -1.77 -32.59 3.68
N SER A 499 -2.54 -31.49 3.75
CA SER A 499 -3.67 -31.23 2.85
C SER A 499 -3.19 -31.08 1.41
N LEU A 500 -2.13 -30.30 1.21
CA LEU A 500 -1.49 -30.07 -0.09
C LEU A 500 -0.96 -31.38 -0.71
N SER A 501 -0.28 -32.21 0.08
CA SER A 501 0.28 -33.48 -0.41
C SER A 501 -0.82 -34.49 -0.76
N ARG A 502 -1.92 -34.51 0.00
CA ARG A 502 -3.07 -35.39 -0.25
C ARG A 502 -3.78 -35.06 -1.56
N GLU A 503 -3.96 -33.78 -1.86
CA GLU A 503 -4.60 -33.31 -3.09
C GLU A 503 -3.70 -33.49 -4.32
N ASN A 504 -2.38 -33.41 -4.13
CA ASN A 504 -1.40 -33.41 -5.22
C ASN A 504 -0.47 -34.64 -5.23
N LEU A 505 -0.94 -35.80 -4.73
CA LEU A 505 -0.14 -37.03 -4.69
C LEU A 505 0.34 -37.49 -6.08
N HIS A 506 -0.22 -36.98 -7.17
CA HIS A 506 0.21 -37.26 -8.54
C HIS A 506 1.44 -36.42 -8.97
N ASP A 507 1.73 -35.31 -8.31
CA ASP A 507 2.85 -34.42 -8.64
C ASP A 507 4.10 -34.78 -7.83
N GLY A 508 4.97 -35.59 -8.42
CA GLY A 508 6.15 -36.08 -7.72
C GLY A 508 7.15 -34.99 -7.30
N GLN A 509 7.21 -33.84 -7.98
CA GLN A 509 8.13 -32.76 -7.58
C GLN A 509 7.60 -32.02 -6.34
N LEU A 510 6.28 -31.81 -6.28
CA LEU A 510 5.66 -31.18 -5.12
C LEU A 510 5.74 -32.08 -3.89
N ILE A 511 5.50 -33.39 -4.06
CA ILE A 511 5.63 -34.35 -2.97
C ILE A 511 7.09 -34.46 -2.50
N GLU A 512 8.06 -34.37 -3.40
CA GLU A 512 9.48 -34.35 -3.05
C GLU A 512 9.83 -33.15 -2.15
N SER A 513 9.41 -31.93 -2.53
CA SER A 513 9.58 -30.72 -1.71
C SER A 513 8.84 -30.80 -0.37
N ALA A 514 7.61 -31.32 -0.36
CA ALA A 514 6.85 -31.57 0.86
C ALA A 514 7.55 -32.57 1.79
N CYS A 515 8.14 -33.64 1.26
CA CYS A 515 8.90 -34.63 2.02
C CYS A 515 10.18 -34.04 2.62
N CYS A 516 10.88 -33.14 1.90
CA CYS A 516 11.97 -32.37 2.48
C CYS A 516 11.46 -31.61 3.72
N CYS A 517 10.44 -30.76 3.56
CA CYS A 517 9.89 -29.98 4.68
C CYS A 517 9.45 -30.85 5.87
N LEU A 518 8.77 -31.98 5.62
CA LEU A 518 8.38 -32.91 6.68
C LEU A 518 9.57 -33.52 7.40
N TRP A 519 10.67 -33.85 6.71
CA TRP A 519 11.85 -34.39 7.36
C TRP A 519 12.41 -33.45 8.40
N ILE A 520 12.66 -32.17 8.09
CA ILE A 520 13.25 -31.25 9.06
C ILE A 520 12.30 -30.98 10.24
N LEU A 521 10.99 -30.94 9.99
CA LEU A 521 9.98 -30.82 11.05
C LEU A 521 9.98 -32.05 11.98
N CYS A 522 10.12 -33.26 11.42
CA CYS A 522 10.26 -34.49 12.19
C CYS A 522 11.57 -34.51 12.98
N LEU A 523 12.68 -34.14 12.35
CA LEU A 523 14.01 -34.13 12.95
C LEU A 523 14.10 -33.17 14.13
N LYS A 524 13.53 -31.96 14.00
CA LYS A 524 13.47 -30.95 15.07
C LYS A 524 12.37 -31.20 16.12
N GLY A 525 11.56 -32.26 15.95
CA GLY A 525 10.54 -32.65 16.92
C GLY A 525 9.31 -31.72 16.94
N HIS A 526 9.00 -31.04 15.83
CA HIS A 526 7.84 -30.15 15.70
C HIS A 526 6.53 -30.87 15.37
N VAL A 527 6.55 -32.20 15.24
CA VAL A 527 5.35 -33.01 14.97
C VAL A 527 4.65 -33.35 16.29
N ALA A 528 3.46 -32.81 16.51
CA ALA A 528 2.68 -33.10 17.71
C ALA A 528 2.23 -34.57 17.75
N GLU A 529 2.07 -35.15 18.94
CA GLU A 529 1.69 -36.55 19.12
C GLU A 529 0.42 -36.94 18.34
N LYS A 530 -0.58 -36.05 18.32
CA LYS A 530 -1.84 -36.23 17.58
C LYS A 530 -1.67 -36.28 16.04
N GLN A 531 -0.55 -35.80 15.52
CA GLN A 531 -0.26 -35.71 14.09
C GLN A 531 0.59 -36.87 13.58
N ILE A 532 1.33 -37.56 14.47
CA ILE A 532 2.30 -38.62 14.12
C ILE A 532 1.68 -39.66 13.19
N GLU A 533 0.50 -40.19 13.54
CA GLU A 533 -0.20 -41.19 12.74
C GLU A 533 -0.46 -40.74 11.30
N ARG A 534 -0.95 -39.51 11.13
CA ARG A 534 -1.30 -38.94 9.82
C ARG A 534 -0.05 -38.68 8.98
N VAL A 535 1.01 -38.14 9.59
CA VAL A 535 2.27 -37.87 8.91
C VAL A 535 2.96 -39.17 8.48
N THR A 536 2.99 -40.19 9.34
CA THR A 536 3.54 -41.51 9.00
C THR A 536 2.82 -42.12 7.78
N TRP A 537 1.49 -42.07 7.75
CA TRP A 537 0.74 -42.58 6.59
C TRP A 537 1.00 -41.79 5.32
N LEU A 538 1.04 -40.46 5.41
CA LEU A 538 1.32 -39.62 4.24
C LEU A 538 2.69 -39.96 3.63
N LEU A 539 3.73 -40.11 4.46
CA LEU A 539 5.07 -40.47 4.00
C LEU A 539 5.08 -41.85 3.32
N LEU A 540 4.34 -42.83 3.84
CA LEU A 540 4.22 -44.16 3.22
C LEU A 540 3.45 -44.12 1.90
N GLU A 541 2.35 -43.36 1.82
CA GLU A 541 1.61 -43.15 0.56
C GLU A 541 2.48 -42.46 -0.49
N SER A 542 3.26 -41.43 -0.10
CA SER A 542 4.21 -40.73 -0.97
C SER A 542 5.30 -41.66 -1.50
N LEU A 543 5.90 -42.49 -0.63
CA LEU A 543 6.87 -43.50 -1.02
C LEU A 543 6.26 -44.53 -1.98
N GLN A 544 5.05 -45.00 -1.71
CA GLN A 544 4.36 -45.97 -2.55
C GLN A 544 4.07 -45.41 -3.95
N ALA A 545 3.66 -44.14 -4.03
CA ALA A 545 3.34 -43.46 -5.29
C ALA A 545 4.57 -43.09 -6.12
N HIS A 546 5.69 -42.72 -5.49
CA HIS A 546 6.86 -42.13 -6.16
C HIS A 546 8.18 -42.87 -5.88
N GLN A 547 8.16 -44.20 -5.92
CA GLN A 547 9.34 -45.04 -5.64
C GLN A 547 10.56 -44.68 -6.50
N GLY A 548 10.37 -44.19 -7.74
CA GLY A 548 11.45 -43.86 -8.67
C GLY A 548 12.14 -42.50 -8.44
N ARG A 549 11.83 -41.77 -7.36
CA ARG A 549 12.40 -40.44 -7.07
C ARG A 549 13.41 -40.50 -5.91
N PRO A 550 14.73 -40.50 -6.17
CA PRO A 550 15.76 -40.66 -5.14
C PRO A 550 15.67 -39.66 -4.00
N VAL A 551 15.51 -38.36 -4.31
CA VAL A 551 15.44 -37.28 -3.32
C VAL A 551 14.21 -37.43 -2.41
N LEU A 552 13.06 -37.81 -2.97
CA LEU A 552 11.85 -38.07 -2.21
C LEU A 552 12.06 -39.26 -1.26
N VAL A 553 12.60 -40.38 -1.79
CA VAL A 553 12.84 -41.60 -1.01
C VAL A 553 13.79 -41.32 0.16
N LYS A 554 14.90 -40.63 -0.10
CA LYS A 554 15.87 -40.19 0.91
C LYS A 554 15.17 -39.43 2.05
N ASN A 555 14.48 -38.35 1.74
CA ASN A 555 13.87 -37.46 2.73
C ASN A 555 12.71 -38.14 3.47
N ALA A 556 11.89 -38.94 2.79
CA ALA A 556 10.80 -39.67 3.42
C ALA A 556 11.30 -40.75 4.40
N CYS A 557 12.35 -41.49 4.04
CA CYS A 557 12.99 -42.46 4.94
C CYS A 557 13.57 -41.78 6.19
N LEU A 558 14.24 -40.64 6.02
CA LEU A 558 14.78 -39.84 7.12
C LEU A 558 13.69 -39.26 8.04
N ALA A 559 12.59 -38.79 7.46
CA ALA A 559 11.41 -38.33 8.21
C ALA A 559 10.80 -39.48 9.03
N LEU A 560 10.59 -40.64 8.41
CA LEU A 560 10.08 -41.83 9.09
C LEU A 560 11.00 -42.30 10.22
N ALA A 561 12.33 -42.32 9.99
CA ALA A 561 13.29 -42.71 11.03
C ALA A 561 13.22 -41.76 12.23
N SER A 562 13.12 -40.45 11.96
CA SER A 562 12.96 -39.43 13.00
C SER A 562 11.67 -39.62 13.81
N LEU A 563 10.55 -39.92 13.16
CA LEU A 563 9.27 -40.21 13.83
C LEU A 563 9.31 -41.50 14.66
N VAL A 564 9.88 -42.57 14.11
CA VAL A 564 9.99 -43.88 14.80
C VAL A 564 10.88 -43.75 16.03
N ARG A 565 11.95 -42.97 15.96
CA ARG A 565 12.81 -42.68 17.11
C ARG A 565 12.09 -41.88 18.19
N ALA A 566 11.20 -40.97 17.80
CA ALA A 566 10.45 -40.12 18.72
C ALA A 566 9.21 -40.82 19.32
N SER A 567 8.60 -41.79 18.62
CA SER A 567 7.33 -42.40 19.04
C SER A 567 7.14 -43.84 18.57
N GLU A 568 6.80 -44.72 19.51
CA GLU A 568 6.39 -46.10 19.24
C GLU A 568 5.15 -46.19 18.33
N LEU A 569 4.26 -45.20 18.40
CA LEU A 569 3.07 -45.13 17.55
C LEU A 569 3.44 -45.08 16.06
N ALA A 570 4.48 -44.33 15.68
CA ALA A 570 4.97 -44.26 14.31
C ALA A 570 5.48 -45.63 13.83
N ALA A 571 6.21 -46.34 14.70
CA ALA A 571 6.72 -47.67 14.43
C ALA A 571 5.59 -48.67 14.19
N TYR A 572 4.55 -48.65 15.04
CA TYR A 572 3.36 -49.47 14.88
C TYR A 572 2.59 -49.17 13.58
N ARG A 573 2.44 -47.89 13.21
CA ARG A 573 1.74 -47.47 11.99
C ARG A 573 2.50 -47.84 10.71
N LEU A 574 3.81 -48.03 10.79
CA LEU A 574 4.60 -48.56 9.68
C LEU A 574 4.32 -50.06 9.45
N LEU A 575 4.03 -50.83 10.51
CA LEU A 575 3.66 -52.25 10.39
C LEU A 575 2.25 -52.43 9.82
N VAL A 576 1.31 -51.59 10.24
CA VAL A 576 -0.10 -51.65 9.82
C VAL A 576 -0.48 -50.37 9.08
N PRO A 577 -0.03 -50.20 7.82
CA PRO A 577 -0.43 -49.05 7.03
C PRO A 577 -1.87 -49.19 6.55
N ALA A 578 -2.51 -48.05 6.29
CA ALA A 578 -3.92 -47.98 5.89
C ALA A 578 -4.24 -48.73 4.57
N SER A 579 -3.24 -48.95 3.72
CA SER A 579 -3.35 -49.65 2.43
C SER A 579 -3.30 -51.19 2.52
N GLY A 580 -3.00 -51.75 3.69
CA GLY A 580 -3.01 -53.20 3.97
C GLY A 580 -1.75 -53.99 3.54
N ALA A 581 -0.80 -53.39 2.83
CA ALA A 581 0.50 -54.00 2.52
C ALA A 581 1.56 -53.59 3.56
N SER A 582 2.32 -54.53 4.14
CA SER A 582 3.31 -54.24 5.20
C SER A 582 4.26 -53.11 4.80
N GLY A 583 4.40 -52.05 5.61
CA GLY A 583 5.33 -50.95 5.30
C GLY A 583 6.80 -51.41 5.25
N VAL A 584 7.13 -52.49 5.96
CA VAL A 584 8.44 -53.15 5.88
C VAL A 584 8.68 -53.71 4.46
N SER A 585 7.65 -54.32 3.85
CA SER A 585 7.78 -54.83 2.48
C SER A 585 8.05 -53.71 1.47
N LEU A 586 7.40 -52.55 1.62
CA LEU A 586 7.67 -51.36 0.81
C LEU A 586 9.11 -50.88 0.97
N ILE A 587 9.64 -50.83 2.20
CA ILE A 587 11.03 -50.42 2.46
C ILE A 587 12.03 -51.38 1.79
N ILE A 588 11.76 -52.69 1.83
CA ILE A 588 12.60 -53.70 1.16
C ILE A 588 12.56 -53.50 -0.36
N ASP A 589 11.39 -53.22 -0.93
CA ASP A 589 11.24 -52.96 -2.37
C ASP A 589 11.95 -51.65 -2.79
N LEU A 590 11.91 -50.61 -1.93
CA LEU A 590 12.68 -49.38 -2.14
C LEU A 590 14.18 -49.64 -2.13
N TYR A 591 14.70 -50.47 -1.22
CA TYR A 591 16.09 -50.89 -1.24
C TYR A 591 16.42 -51.58 -2.57
N ARG A 592 15.61 -52.53 -3.02
CA ARG A 592 15.87 -53.26 -4.27
C ARG A 592 15.94 -52.31 -5.47
N LEU A 593 15.10 -51.28 -5.49
CA LEU A 593 15.06 -50.28 -6.54
C LEU A 593 16.29 -49.34 -6.52
N HIS A 594 16.76 -48.96 -5.33
CA HIS A 594 17.85 -47.98 -5.12
C HIS A 594 19.12 -48.60 -4.54
N CYS A 595 19.34 -49.90 -4.76
CA CYS A 595 20.39 -50.64 -4.07
C CYS A 595 21.81 -50.17 -4.40
N ASP A 596 21.99 -49.33 -5.42
CA ASP A 596 23.27 -48.77 -5.85
C ASP A 596 23.53 -47.35 -5.30
N ASP A 597 22.53 -46.72 -4.66
CA ASP A 597 22.66 -45.41 -4.03
C ASP A 597 23.02 -45.56 -2.54
N PRO A 598 24.27 -45.28 -2.13
CA PRO A 598 24.72 -45.50 -0.76
C PRO A 598 23.94 -44.64 0.25
N GLU A 599 23.53 -43.44 -0.12
CA GLU A 599 22.83 -42.52 0.79
C GLU A 599 21.41 -43.02 1.07
N ILE A 600 20.70 -43.52 0.05
CA ILE A 600 19.38 -44.13 0.25
C ILE A 600 19.52 -45.41 1.08
N VAL A 601 20.52 -46.24 0.81
CA VAL A 601 20.76 -47.48 1.56
C VAL A 601 21.05 -47.21 3.03
N GLU A 602 21.88 -46.20 3.33
CA GLU A 602 22.15 -45.76 4.70
C GLU A 602 20.85 -45.33 5.42
N ASN A 603 20.03 -44.51 4.77
CA ASN A 603 18.77 -44.03 5.34
C ASN A 603 17.74 -45.15 5.57
N ILE A 604 17.70 -46.15 4.68
CA ILE A 604 16.91 -47.36 4.87
C ILE A 604 17.42 -48.17 6.08
N CYS A 605 18.73 -48.36 6.19
CA CYS A 605 19.33 -49.07 7.33
C CYS A 605 19.06 -48.34 8.65
N LEU A 606 19.11 -47.00 8.65
CA LEU A 606 18.77 -46.16 9.80
C LEU A 606 17.31 -46.37 10.23
N LEU A 607 16.36 -46.31 9.29
CA LEU A 607 14.94 -46.55 9.57
C LEU A 607 14.70 -47.96 10.13
N LEU A 608 15.26 -48.99 9.51
CA LEU A 608 15.12 -50.37 9.98
C LEU A 608 15.76 -50.58 11.37
N SER A 609 16.87 -49.89 11.64
CA SER A 609 17.52 -49.91 12.95
C SER A 609 16.66 -49.26 14.03
N ASP A 610 16.03 -48.12 13.72
CA ASP A 610 15.12 -47.44 14.64
C ASP A 610 13.83 -48.24 14.85
N MET A 611 13.32 -48.90 13.82
CA MET A 611 12.20 -49.82 13.97
C MET A 611 12.53 -51.01 14.87
N ALA A 612 13.71 -51.63 14.72
CA ALA A 612 14.11 -52.82 15.49
C ALA A 612 14.27 -52.57 17.01
N GLN A 613 14.14 -51.32 17.46
CA GLN A 613 14.11 -50.97 18.88
C GLN A 613 12.87 -51.54 19.59
N TYR A 614 11.72 -51.62 18.90
CA TYR A 614 10.44 -52.07 19.46
C TYR A 614 10.22 -53.58 19.32
N GLY A 615 9.42 -54.18 20.20
CA GLY A 615 9.18 -55.63 20.23
C GLY A 615 8.42 -56.14 19.02
N ASP A 616 7.23 -55.57 18.79
CA ASP A 616 6.31 -55.99 17.74
C ASP A 616 6.90 -55.80 16.33
N THR A 617 7.68 -54.73 16.13
CA THR A 617 8.39 -54.47 14.87
C THR A 617 9.48 -55.49 14.59
N ARG A 618 10.21 -55.97 15.61
CA ARG A 618 11.22 -57.03 15.44
C ARG A 618 10.60 -58.32 14.92
N ALA A 619 9.40 -58.67 15.40
CA ALA A 619 8.70 -59.87 14.94
C ALA A 619 8.38 -59.80 13.44
N GLU A 620 7.88 -58.65 12.96
CA GLU A 620 7.60 -58.43 11.54
C GLU A 620 8.88 -58.31 10.70
N LEU A 621 9.93 -57.64 11.19
CA LEU A 621 11.20 -57.58 10.47
C LEU A 621 11.81 -58.98 10.25
N ARG A 622 11.67 -59.88 11.23
CA ARG A 622 12.05 -61.29 11.09
C ARG A 622 11.13 -62.04 10.12
N SER A 623 9.82 -61.79 10.13
CA SER A 623 8.86 -62.44 9.23
C SER A 623 9.13 -62.11 7.76
N GLN A 624 9.64 -60.90 7.49
CA GLN A 624 10.01 -60.41 6.16
C GLN A 624 11.47 -60.71 5.75
N HIS A 625 12.20 -61.55 6.50
CA HIS A 625 13.60 -61.93 6.21
C HIS A 625 14.58 -60.74 6.17
N THR A 626 14.36 -59.72 7.00
CA THR A 626 15.23 -58.52 7.05
C THR A 626 16.67 -58.86 7.45
N ASP A 627 16.90 -59.94 8.20
CA ASP A 627 18.23 -60.38 8.59
C ASP A 627 19.06 -60.88 7.39
N GLU A 628 18.43 -61.53 6.41
CA GLU A 628 19.08 -61.90 5.15
C GLU A 628 19.47 -60.65 4.35
N LEU A 629 18.54 -59.69 4.26
CA LEU A 629 18.77 -58.40 3.61
C LEU A 629 19.94 -57.63 4.24
N MET A 630 20.02 -57.56 5.58
CA MET A 630 21.13 -56.86 6.24
C MET A 630 22.48 -57.53 5.96
N ARG A 631 22.53 -58.87 5.89
CA ARG A 631 23.76 -59.59 5.50
C ARG A 631 24.15 -59.31 4.06
N GLU A 632 23.18 -59.22 3.16
CA GLU A 632 23.40 -58.82 1.76
C GLU A 632 23.96 -57.40 1.67
N ILE A 633 23.37 -56.43 2.37
CA ILE A 633 23.82 -55.04 2.40
C ILE A 633 25.26 -54.94 2.90
N LYS A 634 25.61 -55.66 3.97
CA LYS A 634 26.99 -55.67 4.50
C LYS A 634 28.02 -56.15 3.49
N VAL A 635 27.67 -57.15 2.68
CA VAL A 635 28.55 -57.67 1.63
C VAL A 635 28.64 -56.68 0.48
N LYS A 636 27.52 -56.05 0.11
CA LYS A 636 27.48 -55.08 -1.00
C LYS A 636 28.23 -53.78 -0.69
N PHE A 637 28.14 -53.30 0.55
CA PHE A 637 28.73 -52.03 1.02
C PHE A 637 29.89 -52.26 2.00
N GLU A 638 30.77 -53.22 1.72
CA GLU A 638 31.88 -53.60 2.61
C GLU A 638 32.88 -52.46 2.88
N SER A 639 32.88 -51.40 2.06
CA SER A 639 33.75 -50.23 2.18
C SER A 639 33.09 -49.00 2.83
N THR A 640 31.81 -49.06 3.19
CA THR A 640 31.07 -47.92 3.79
C THR A 640 30.80 -48.19 5.27
N GLU A 641 31.58 -47.55 6.15
CA GLU A 641 31.54 -47.79 7.59
C GLU A 641 30.17 -47.49 8.21
N GLU A 642 29.51 -46.38 7.84
CA GLU A 642 28.20 -46.02 8.40
C GLU A 642 27.13 -47.10 8.12
N ILE A 643 27.06 -47.57 6.87
CA ILE A 643 26.11 -48.61 6.44
C ILE A 643 26.36 -49.92 7.18
N ILE A 644 27.63 -50.32 7.33
CA ILE A 644 28.00 -51.55 8.04
C ILE A 644 27.57 -51.47 9.50
N VAL A 645 27.85 -50.35 10.18
CA VAL A 645 27.48 -50.14 11.59
C VAL A 645 25.96 -50.19 11.77
N LEU A 646 25.19 -49.57 10.87
CA LEU A 646 23.73 -49.61 10.92
C LEU A 646 23.19 -51.02 10.67
N ALA A 647 23.71 -51.72 9.66
CA ALA A 647 23.29 -53.10 9.34
C ALA A 647 23.62 -54.08 10.48
N GLU A 648 24.78 -53.93 11.14
CA GLU A 648 25.12 -54.69 12.34
C GLU A 648 24.22 -54.37 13.54
N SER A 649 23.87 -53.09 13.70
CA SER A 649 22.92 -52.67 14.73
C SER A 649 21.55 -53.33 14.54
N VAL A 650 21.04 -53.39 13.31
CA VAL A 650 19.80 -54.11 12.98
C VAL A 650 19.92 -55.59 13.32
N LEU A 651 20.97 -56.28 12.84
CA LEU A 651 21.20 -57.71 13.11
C LEU A 651 21.26 -58.01 14.61
N CYS A 652 22.04 -57.23 15.37
CA CYS A 652 22.15 -57.38 16.82
C CYS A 652 20.79 -57.19 17.52
N LYS A 653 19.99 -56.21 17.10
CA LYS A 653 18.63 -55.99 17.65
C LYS A 653 17.69 -57.14 17.29
N LEU A 654 17.79 -57.72 16.09
CA LEU A 654 16.98 -58.86 15.66
C LEU A 654 17.39 -60.17 16.35
N GLU A 655 18.62 -60.30 16.86
CA GLU A 655 19.08 -61.47 17.62
C GLU A 655 18.67 -61.47 19.10
N ARG A 656 18.30 -60.30 19.66
CA ARG A 656 17.83 -60.20 21.04
C ARG A 656 16.53 -61.00 21.22
N GLN A 657 16.58 -62.07 22.02
CA GLN A 657 15.40 -62.87 22.40
C GLN A 657 14.43 -62.06 23.26
N GLU A 658 13.12 -62.30 23.08
CA GLU A 658 12.07 -61.80 23.98
C GLU A 658 12.20 -62.47 25.37
N ASN A 659 13.08 -61.95 26.22
CA ASN A 659 13.10 -62.32 27.63
C ASN A 659 12.07 -61.50 28.41
N HIS A 660 10.79 -61.68 28.10
CA HIS A 660 9.71 -61.36 29.04
C HIS A 660 8.52 -62.26 28.75
N TRP A 661 8.45 -63.39 29.46
CA TRP A 661 7.26 -63.95 30.12
C TRP A 661 7.68 -65.26 30.81
N THR A 662 8.14 -65.16 32.06
CA THR A 662 8.00 -66.19 33.11
C THR A 662 8.57 -65.60 34.40
N ASN A 663 7.72 -64.90 35.15
CA ASN A 663 7.61 -65.13 36.59
C ASN A 663 6.35 -64.44 37.10
N HIS A 664 5.50 -65.28 37.69
CA HIS A 664 4.34 -64.94 38.51
C HIS A 664 4.72 -64.12 39.74
#